data_AF-A0A975ACW0-F1
#
_entry.id   AF-A0A975ACW0-F1
#
_cell.length_a   1.000
_cell.length_b   1.000
_cell.length_c   1.000
_cell.angle_alpha   90.00
_cell.angle_beta   90.00
_cell.angle_gamma   90.00
#
_symmetry.space_group_name_H-M   'P 1'
#
loop_
_entity.id
_entity.type
_entity.pdbx_description
1 polymer ?
#
loop_
_entity_poly.entity_id
_entity_poly.type
_entity_poly.pdbx_seq_one_letter_code
_entity_poly.pdbx_strand_id
1 'polypeptide(L)'
;MTTLQSPSSSPSADRSDAPAAGTRGFWPIRDLPVVGWLLAAVVVALVHQWVPEPRWLLLHLLLLGAAGHAILVWSRYFADTLLRGPATPRREQSIRLATFDLGAVAVTIGVALDRWLLVLAGAVAVALAVTWHVASLAQGLRGRFRSRFAPTVHYYLAAGALLPVGATLGVWLARGLTDPLDARVRIAHAGINVLGWVGLTVLGTLVTLWPTMLRTRLAEGAEKASRAALPVLVAGIALVAAAAWADQPRVVAAGLVTYLAGVLVLARPMVDAARVKPPGSFPTWSVGAGVLWLAAMLAWVSVRVAFGGTWGDVSAALHDAAPFLAAGFVAQVLLGALSYLVPVVLGGGPASVRAANRALDSAGALRVALANVGLLWCLLPVPSVVRVVASVLVLGALASFVPLLLLAVGSRHRGTATPASAGRPRGQNTGLAAVGVALAVVAVAVGGAVDPDALGRTGSADAGVAPTGRTVEVEVVAGEMRFTPDRVEVAAGDRLVITLRNESAGDVHDLVLETGADTGRIAPGEEAVLDVGVVGRDLDGWCSVVGHRQMGMTFAVDVTGGGSQDAAAAADGAVDGATEPAGHEDHGHDASGAPISSAGEPGPDFAAYDPVLPPLVPERVHRHTFRITEQQAEVAPGVTQEVWTFNGTAPGPVLRGRVGDRFVITLVNDGTMGHSIDFHAGVRAPDEVMRTIPPGESLTYRFTATRAGVWMYHCSTMPMTAHIANGLFGAVVIEPPGLPPVDREYVLVQSEQYHGADGAVADLDKVAAEEPDAVVFNGYPDQYAREPLRARTGERVRIWVLDAGPSRASSFHVVGGQFDTVFNEGAWQLGSRSGPARDGGAQVLPLLPAQGGFVELVLDEPGDYPFVSHVMVDAERGARGVLQVRR
;
A
#
# COMPACT_ATOMS: atom_id res chain seq x y z
N MET A 1 -22.34 -96.42 -29.98
CA MET A 1 -23.41 -95.84 -30.81
C MET A 1 -23.81 -94.49 -30.20
N THR A 2 -23.70 -93.42 -30.99
CA THR A 2 -24.54 -92.20 -31.00
C THR A 2 -24.54 -91.21 -29.80
N THR A 3 -23.85 -90.06 -30.01
CA THR A 3 -24.28 -88.63 -29.86
C THR A 3 -24.95 -88.07 -28.58
N LEU A 4 -24.41 -86.97 -28.00
CA LEU A 4 -24.95 -85.57 -28.01
C LEU A 4 -24.39 -84.66 -26.87
N GLN A 5 -24.02 -83.43 -27.27
CA GLN A 5 -24.05 -82.11 -26.59
C GLN A 5 -23.30 -81.79 -25.26
N SER A 6 -22.42 -80.78 -25.40
CA SER A 6 -22.03 -79.64 -24.52
C SER A 6 -22.04 -79.72 -22.98
N PRO A 7 -21.01 -79.16 -22.32
CA PRO A 7 -21.23 -78.46 -21.06
C PRO A 7 -20.70 -77.02 -21.03
N SER A 8 -21.51 -76.18 -20.42
CA SER A 8 -21.33 -74.77 -20.08
C SER A 8 -20.17 -74.51 -19.11
N SER A 9 -19.54 -73.36 -19.28
CA SER A 9 -18.55 -72.73 -18.41
C SER A 9 -19.07 -72.49 -16.99
N SER A 10 -18.25 -72.84 -15.99
CA SER A 10 -18.35 -72.39 -14.61
C SER A 10 -17.49 -71.14 -14.42
N PRO A 11 -18.01 -70.03 -13.87
CA PRO A 11 -17.20 -68.85 -13.62
C PRO A 11 -16.46 -68.96 -12.29
N SER A 12 -15.24 -68.43 -12.33
CA SER A 12 -14.26 -68.40 -11.25
C SER A 12 -14.59 -67.34 -10.19
N ALA A 13 -14.03 -67.59 -9.01
CA ALA A 13 -14.17 -66.85 -7.78
C ALA A 13 -13.79 -65.36 -7.88
N ASP A 14 -14.71 -64.55 -7.35
CA ASP A 14 -14.53 -63.34 -6.55
C ASP A 14 -13.14 -62.66 -6.52
N ARG A 15 -13.05 -61.53 -7.21
CA ARG A 15 -12.15 -60.40 -6.89
C ARG A 15 -12.95 -59.11 -6.90
N SER A 16 -13.82 -58.95 -5.92
CA SER A 16 -14.43 -57.66 -5.61
C SER A 16 -13.58 -56.89 -4.59
N ASP A 17 -12.66 -56.06 -5.07
CA ASP A 17 -12.14 -54.90 -4.32
C ASP A 17 -11.29 -54.00 -5.25
N ALA A 18 -11.98 -53.30 -6.15
CA ALA A 18 -11.40 -52.16 -6.87
C ALA A 18 -12.11 -50.87 -6.40
N PRO A 19 -11.39 -49.84 -5.93
CA PRO A 19 -12.03 -48.59 -5.53
C PRO A 19 -12.64 -47.88 -6.75
N ALA A 20 -13.86 -47.36 -6.57
CA ALA A 20 -14.72 -46.78 -7.61
C ALA A 20 -13.99 -45.80 -8.57
N ALA A 21 -14.12 -46.05 -9.87
CA ALA A 21 -13.41 -45.42 -10.99
C ALA A 21 -13.82 -43.95 -11.32
N GLY A 22 -14.42 -43.19 -10.39
CA GLY A 22 -15.06 -41.90 -10.71
C GLY A 22 -14.25 -40.62 -10.44
N THR A 23 -13.26 -40.63 -9.54
CA THR A 23 -12.70 -39.40 -8.94
C THR A 23 -11.27 -39.03 -9.35
N ARG A 24 -10.56 -39.91 -10.08
CA ARG A 24 -9.17 -39.70 -10.51
C ARG A 24 -9.08 -39.35 -11.99
N GLY A 25 -8.06 -38.60 -12.37
CA GLY A 25 -7.81 -38.14 -13.75
C GLY A 25 -8.07 -36.65 -13.97
N PHE A 26 -7.60 -36.12 -15.11
CA PHE A 26 -7.74 -34.71 -15.48
C PHE A 26 -9.20 -34.33 -15.73
N TRP A 27 -9.61 -33.19 -15.18
CA TRP A 27 -10.96 -32.67 -15.27
C TRP A 27 -10.89 -31.13 -15.40
N PRO A 28 -11.10 -30.56 -16.61
CA PRO A 28 -10.79 -29.17 -16.91
C PRO A 28 -11.35 -28.14 -15.93
N ILE A 29 -12.65 -28.19 -15.62
CA ILE A 29 -13.31 -27.24 -14.70
C ILE A 29 -12.86 -27.41 -13.23
N ARG A 30 -12.22 -28.52 -12.86
CA ARG A 30 -11.62 -28.71 -11.53
C ARG A 30 -10.17 -28.23 -11.49
N ASP A 31 -9.42 -28.46 -12.57
CA ASP A 31 -7.96 -28.34 -12.56
C ASP A 31 -7.45 -27.01 -13.15
N LEU A 32 -8.17 -26.41 -14.12
CA LEU A 32 -7.71 -25.21 -14.84
C LEU A 32 -8.06 -23.88 -14.14
N PRO A 33 -9.25 -23.68 -13.55
CA PRO A 33 -9.62 -22.36 -13.03
C PRO A 33 -8.67 -21.85 -11.95
N VAL A 34 -8.19 -22.70 -11.03
CA VAL A 34 -7.19 -22.30 -10.03
C VAL A 34 -5.91 -21.77 -10.67
N VAL A 35 -5.47 -22.35 -11.78
CA VAL A 35 -4.29 -21.88 -12.53
C VAL A 35 -4.60 -20.55 -13.22
N GLY A 36 -5.79 -20.41 -13.81
CA GLY A 36 -6.26 -19.16 -14.42
C GLY A 36 -6.30 -18.01 -13.42
N TRP A 37 -6.84 -18.23 -12.23
CA TRP A 37 -6.86 -17.23 -11.15
C TRP A 37 -5.46 -16.86 -10.66
N LEU A 38 -4.56 -17.85 -10.50
CA LEU A 38 -3.16 -17.57 -10.12
C LEU A 38 -2.42 -16.78 -11.20
N LEU A 39 -2.62 -17.10 -12.48
CA LEU A 39 -2.06 -16.35 -13.60
C LEU A 39 -2.61 -14.91 -13.63
N ALA A 40 -3.92 -14.74 -13.45
CA ALA A 40 -4.52 -13.41 -13.36
C ALA A 40 -3.93 -12.60 -12.18
N ALA A 41 -3.73 -13.22 -11.02
CA ALA A 41 -3.09 -12.56 -9.88
C ALA A 41 -1.63 -12.17 -10.18
N VAL A 42 -0.86 -13.00 -10.87
CA VAL A 42 0.51 -12.66 -11.30
C VAL A 42 0.50 -11.52 -12.31
N VAL A 43 -0.38 -11.56 -13.32
CA VAL A 43 -0.50 -10.49 -14.31
C VAL A 43 -0.84 -9.18 -13.61
N VAL A 44 -1.87 -9.15 -12.77
CA VAL A 44 -2.25 -7.95 -12.02
C VAL A 44 -1.12 -7.48 -11.11
N ALA A 45 -0.34 -8.37 -10.51
CA ALA A 45 0.80 -7.98 -9.67
C ALA A 45 1.90 -7.29 -10.49
N LEU A 46 2.09 -7.68 -11.74
CA LEU A 46 3.07 -7.05 -12.64
C LEU A 46 2.56 -5.72 -13.21
N VAL A 47 1.26 -5.60 -13.49
CA VAL A 47 0.64 -4.39 -14.05
C VAL A 47 -0.04 -3.49 -13.01
N HIS A 48 0.22 -3.72 -11.71
CA HIS A 48 -0.58 -3.15 -10.62
C HIS A 48 -0.61 -1.62 -10.61
N GLN A 49 0.43 -0.95 -11.11
CA GLN A 49 0.50 0.51 -11.23
C GLN A 49 -0.56 1.11 -12.19
N TRP A 50 -1.08 0.30 -13.12
CA TRP A 50 -2.12 0.71 -14.08
C TRP A 50 -3.50 0.14 -13.74
N VAL A 51 -3.64 -0.53 -12.61
CA VAL A 51 -4.88 -1.20 -12.20
C VAL A 51 -5.56 -0.39 -11.09
N PRO A 52 -6.83 0.01 -11.24
CA PRO A 52 -7.59 0.63 -10.15
C PRO A 52 -7.72 -0.32 -8.95
N GLU A 53 -7.49 0.20 -7.74
CA GLU A 53 -7.58 -0.59 -6.50
C GLU A 53 -6.78 -1.92 -6.54
N PRO A 54 -5.47 -1.87 -6.85
CA PRO A 54 -4.71 -3.08 -7.20
C PRO A 54 -4.61 -4.06 -6.03
N ARG A 55 -4.51 -3.54 -4.80
CA ARG A 55 -4.50 -4.35 -3.57
C ARG A 55 -5.79 -5.12 -3.40
N TRP A 56 -6.95 -4.46 -3.58
CA TRP A 56 -8.24 -5.11 -3.49
C TRP A 56 -8.37 -6.23 -4.53
N LEU A 57 -8.00 -5.95 -5.78
CA LEU A 57 -8.12 -6.90 -6.87
C LEU A 57 -7.20 -8.11 -6.64
N LEU A 58 -5.93 -7.91 -6.27
CA LEU A 58 -4.99 -8.99 -5.97
C LEU A 58 -5.50 -9.90 -4.84
N LEU A 59 -6.02 -9.31 -3.76
CA LEU A 59 -6.61 -10.07 -2.66
C LEU A 59 -7.80 -10.90 -3.13
N HIS A 60 -8.70 -10.36 -3.95
CA HIS A 60 -9.88 -11.11 -4.39
C HIS A 60 -9.56 -12.15 -5.46
N LEU A 61 -8.62 -11.89 -6.37
CA LEU A 61 -8.13 -12.89 -7.33
C LEU A 61 -7.53 -14.10 -6.61
N LEU A 62 -6.76 -13.87 -5.55
CA LEU A 62 -6.17 -14.93 -4.74
C LEU A 62 -7.19 -15.61 -3.82
N LEU A 63 -7.93 -14.86 -2.99
CA LEU A 63 -8.79 -15.41 -1.94
C LEU A 63 -10.15 -15.88 -2.46
N LEU A 64 -10.87 -15.04 -3.22
CA LEU A 64 -12.18 -15.40 -3.80
C LEU A 64 -11.99 -16.32 -5.01
N GLY A 65 -11.06 -16.00 -5.92
CA GLY A 65 -10.77 -16.78 -7.10
C GLY A 65 -10.03 -18.09 -6.79
N ALA A 66 -8.70 -18.02 -6.69
CA ALA A 66 -7.85 -19.22 -6.62
C ALA A 66 -8.11 -20.09 -5.39
N ALA A 67 -8.12 -19.49 -4.19
CA ALA A 67 -8.35 -20.21 -2.95
C ALA A 67 -9.80 -20.66 -2.83
N GLY A 68 -10.78 -19.82 -3.16
CA GLY A 68 -12.21 -20.19 -3.13
C GLY A 68 -12.54 -21.36 -4.03
N HIS A 69 -12.03 -21.37 -5.27
CA HIS A 69 -12.14 -22.51 -6.18
C HIS A 69 -11.51 -23.77 -5.59
N ALA A 70 -10.27 -23.66 -5.10
CA ALA A 70 -9.56 -24.78 -4.49
C ALA A 70 -10.29 -25.33 -3.25
N ILE A 71 -10.85 -24.47 -2.41
CA ILE A 71 -11.65 -24.85 -1.24
C ILE A 71 -12.83 -25.73 -1.67
N LEU A 72 -13.60 -25.34 -2.69
CA LEU A 72 -14.76 -26.12 -3.15
C LEU A 72 -14.35 -27.48 -3.69
N VAL A 73 -13.28 -27.54 -4.48
CA VAL A 73 -12.74 -28.79 -5.04
C VAL A 73 -12.25 -29.73 -3.94
N TRP A 74 -11.35 -29.23 -3.10
CA TRP A 74 -10.61 -30.08 -2.17
C TRP A 74 -11.43 -30.44 -0.93
N SER A 75 -12.28 -29.54 -0.43
CA SER A 75 -13.18 -29.89 0.67
C SER A 75 -14.18 -30.99 0.27
N ARG A 76 -14.65 -31.02 -0.99
CA ARG A 76 -15.46 -32.14 -1.49
C ARG A 76 -14.64 -33.42 -1.53
N TYR A 77 -13.45 -33.36 -2.12
CA TYR A 77 -12.55 -34.52 -2.23
C TYR A 77 -12.26 -35.13 -0.85
N PHE A 78 -11.89 -34.30 0.12
CA PHE A 78 -11.64 -34.76 1.49
C PHE A 78 -12.91 -35.27 2.17
N ALA A 79 -14.05 -34.60 2.03
CA ALA A 79 -15.31 -35.06 2.61
C ALA A 79 -15.71 -36.45 2.07
N ASP A 80 -15.58 -36.70 0.77
CA ASP A 80 -15.88 -38.00 0.17
C ASP A 80 -14.99 -39.10 0.77
N THR A 81 -13.69 -38.82 0.93
CA THR A 81 -12.75 -39.78 1.53
C THR A 81 -13.03 -40.04 3.02
N LEU A 82 -13.40 -39.01 3.79
CA LEU A 82 -13.64 -39.09 5.23
C LEU A 82 -15.00 -39.70 5.58
N LEU A 83 -16.02 -39.43 4.77
CA LEU A 83 -17.37 -39.91 4.96
C LEU A 83 -17.62 -41.28 4.32
N ARG A 84 -16.69 -41.79 3.50
CA ARG A 84 -16.80 -43.07 2.78
C ARG A 84 -18.13 -43.20 1.99
N GLY A 85 -18.67 -42.06 1.54
CA GLY A 85 -19.91 -41.99 0.78
C GLY A 85 -19.70 -42.22 -0.72
N PRO A 86 -20.78 -42.44 -1.50
CA PRO A 86 -20.69 -42.47 -2.95
C PRO A 86 -20.20 -41.12 -3.49
N ALA A 87 -19.36 -41.15 -4.52
CA ALA A 87 -18.85 -39.93 -5.15
C ALA A 87 -19.99 -39.12 -5.77
N THR A 88 -20.03 -37.80 -5.53
CA THR A 88 -21.02 -36.92 -6.17
C THR A 88 -20.85 -36.93 -7.68
N PRO A 89 -21.94 -36.95 -8.48
CA PRO A 89 -21.86 -36.92 -9.93
C PRO A 89 -21.04 -35.75 -10.46
N ARG A 90 -20.14 -36.00 -11.43
CA ARG A 90 -19.27 -34.96 -12.00
C ARG A 90 -20.05 -33.77 -12.57
N ARG A 91 -21.21 -34.02 -13.20
CA ARG A 91 -22.06 -32.97 -13.76
C ARG A 91 -22.51 -31.97 -12.68
N GLU A 92 -22.94 -32.48 -11.53
CA GLU A 92 -23.39 -31.66 -10.41
C GLU A 92 -22.26 -30.76 -9.91
N GLN A 93 -21.07 -31.34 -9.72
CA GLN A 93 -19.90 -30.61 -9.27
C GLN A 93 -19.43 -29.57 -10.32
N SER A 94 -19.44 -29.92 -11.60
CA SER A 94 -19.06 -28.99 -12.69
C SER A 94 -19.97 -27.77 -12.73
N ILE A 95 -21.29 -27.95 -12.58
CA ILE A 95 -22.24 -26.84 -12.57
C ILE A 95 -21.95 -25.93 -11.37
N ARG A 96 -21.79 -26.51 -10.17
CA ARG A 96 -21.52 -25.73 -8.97
C ARG A 96 -20.20 -24.94 -9.06
N LEU A 97 -19.13 -25.55 -9.57
CA LEU A 97 -17.84 -24.87 -9.77
C LEU A 97 -17.98 -23.75 -10.81
N ALA A 98 -18.64 -24.00 -11.94
CA ALA A 98 -18.89 -22.98 -12.95
C ALA A 98 -19.73 -21.81 -12.41
N THR A 99 -20.76 -22.09 -11.61
CA THR A 99 -21.56 -21.04 -10.95
C THR A 99 -20.70 -20.19 -10.00
N PHE A 100 -19.81 -20.82 -9.24
CA PHE A 100 -18.88 -20.09 -8.36
C PHE A 100 -17.90 -19.23 -9.16
N ASP A 101 -17.21 -19.81 -10.15
CA ASP A 101 -16.19 -19.10 -10.93
C ASP A 101 -16.80 -17.95 -11.74
N LEU A 102 -17.94 -18.15 -12.39
CA LEU A 102 -18.67 -17.07 -13.08
C LEU A 102 -19.11 -15.97 -12.11
N GLY A 103 -19.57 -16.35 -10.91
CA GLY A 103 -19.92 -15.40 -9.86
C GLY A 103 -18.71 -14.58 -9.38
N ALA A 104 -17.56 -15.23 -9.16
CA ALA A 104 -16.32 -14.57 -8.75
C ALA A 104 -15.78 -13.63 -9.84
N VAL A 105 -15.86 -14.02 -11.12
CA VAL A 105 -15.54 -13.15 -12.26
C VAL A 105 -16.48 -11.95 -12.29
N ALA A 106 -17.79 -12.15 -12.11
CA ALA A 106 -18.76 -11.06 -12.06
C ALA A 106 -18.50 -10.09 -10.89
N VAL A 107 -18.12 -10.58 -9.70
CA VAL A 107 -17.75 -9.72 -8.56
C VAL A 107 -16.50 -8.90 -8.89
N THR A 108 -15.44 -9.53 -9.39
CA THR A 108 -14.16 -8.85 -9.68
C THR A 108 -14.30 -7.81 -10.79
N ILE A 109 -14.95 -8.15 -11.90
CA ILE A 109 -15.26 -7.20 -12.98
C ILE A 109 -16.23 -6.12 -12.50
N GLY A 110 -17.25 -6.49 -11.72
CA GLY A 110 -18.25 -5.57 -11.21
C GLY A 110 -17.65 -4.47 -10.34
N VAL A 111 -16.72 -4.79 -9.45
CA VAL A 111 -16.02 -3.77 -8.66
C VAL A 111 -15.07 -2.95 -9.52
N ALA A 112 -14.29 -3.60 -10.40
CA ALA A 112 -13.35 -2.89 -11.28
C ALA A 112 -14.02 -1.89 -12.23
N LEU A 113 -15.28 -2.14 -12.60
CA LEU A 113 -16.08 -1.25 -13.46
C LEU A 113 -17.07 -0.36 -12.70
N ASP A 114 -17.03 -0.37 -11.36
CA ASP A 114 -17.98 0.33 -10.48
C ASP A 114 -19.46 0.04 -10.81
N ARG A 115 -19.77 -1.25 -11.02
CA ARG A 115 -21.11 -1.76 -11.35
C ARG A 115 -21.65 -2.61 -10.20
N TRP A 116 -22.18 -1.95 -9.17
CA TRP A 116 -22.70 -2.63 -7.97
C TRP A 116 -23.75 -3.73 -8.24
N LEU A 117 -24.59 -3.59 -9.28
CA LEU A 117 -25.57 -4.62 -9.68
C LEU A 117 -24.89 -5.90 -10.19
N LEU A 118 -23.77 -5.76 -10.91
CA LEU A 118 -22.98 -6.90 -11.36
C LEU A 118 -22.29 -7.58 -10.16
N VAL A 119 -21.82 -6.79 -9.20
CA VAL A 119 -21.29 -7.31 -7.92
C VAL A 119 -22.35 -8.09 -7.15
N LEU A 120 -23.57 -7.54 -7.02
CA LEU A 120 -24.69 -8.22 -6.38
C LEU A 120 -25.00 -9.56 -7.07
N ALA A 121 -25.14 -9.56 -8.40
CA ALA A 121 -25.43 -10.77 -9.16
C ALA A 121 -24.32 -11.83 -8.99
N GLY A 122 -23.05 -11.41 -9.06
CA GLY A 122 -21.90 -12.28 -8.84
C GLY A 122 -21.85 -12.84 -7.43
N ALA A 123 -22.07 -12.01 -6.41
CA ALA A 123 -22.07 -12.42 -5.01
C ALA A 123 -23.22 -13.39 -4.69
N VAL A 124 -24.40 -13.21 -5.29
CA VAL A 124 -25.52 -14.15 -5.20
C VAL A 124 -25.13 -15.50 -5.81
N ALA A 125 -24.51 -15.51 -6.99
CA ALA A 125 -24.06 -16.76 -7.62
C ALA A 125 -23.02 -17.50 -6.76
N VAL A 126 -22.04 -16.77 -6.19
CA VAL A 126 -21.05 -17.32 -5.24
C VAL A 126 -21.75 -17.90 -4.00
N ALA A 127 -22.64 -17.13 -3.37
CA ALA A 127 -23.36 -17.56 -2.17
C ALA A 127 -24.23 -18.80 -2.43
N LEU A 128 -24.90 -18.88 -3.58
CA LEU A 128 -25.71 -20.03 -3.99
C LEU A 128 -24.83 -21.28 -4.21
N ALA A 129 -23.71 -21.14 -4.92
CA ALA A 129 -22.79 -22.24 -5.17
C ALA A 129 -22.22 -22.81 -3.86
N VAL A 130 -21.84 -21.95 -2.91
CA VAL A 130 -21.29 -22.38 -1.62
C VAL A 130 -22.37 -22.93 -0.69
N THR A 131 -23.57 -22.35 -0.67
CA THR A 131 -24.70 -22.89 0.10
C THR A 131 -25.11 -24.27 -0.40
N TRP A 132 -25.14 -24.47 -1.72
CA TRP A 132 -25.32 -25.80 -2.32
C TRP A 132 -24.21 -26.76 -1.88
N HIS A 133 -22.96 -26.33 -1.91
CA HIS A 133 -21.83 -27.15 -1.44
C HIS A 133 -22.01 -27.60 0.02
N VAL A 134 -22.32 -26.66 0.92
CA VAL A 134 -22.58 -26.93 2.34
C VAL A 134 -23.75 -27.90 2.52
N ALA A 135 -24.86 -27.70 1.82
CA ALA A 135 -26.00 -28.61 1.87
C ALA A 135 -25.62 -30.03 1.44
N SER A 136 -24.80 -30.17 0.38
CA SER A 136 -24.32 -31.47 -0.10
C SER A 136 -23.42 -32.18 0.91
N LEU A 137 -22.59 -31.43 1.65
CA LEU A 137 -21.73 -31.96 2.70
C LEU A 137 -22.53 -32.37 3.94
N ALA A 138 -23.51 -31.54 4.34
CA ALA A 138 -24.38 -31.81 5.47
C ALA A 138 -25.26 -33.05 5.24
N GLN A 139 -25.74 -33.25 4.01
CA GLN A 139 -26.44 -34.48 3.61
C GLN A 139 -25.51 -35.69 3.70
N GLY A 140 -24.28 -35.59 3.20
CA GLY A 140 -23.28 -36.67 3.29
C GLY A 140 -22.97 -37.06 4.75
N LEU A 141 -22.94 -36.09 5.66
CA LEU A 141 -22.76 -36.35 7.08
C LEU A 141 -23.87 -37.22 7.67
N ARG A 142 -25.12 -37.14 7.21
CA ARG A 142 -26.25 -37.93 7.76
C ARG A 142 -26.18 -39.45 7.50
N GLY A 143 -25.20 -39.95 6.75
CA GLY A 143 -25.01 -41.38 6.43
C GLY A 143 -24.50 -42.28 7.58
N ARG A 144 -24.61 -43.62 7.41
CA ARG A 144 -24.42 -44.66 8.45
C ARG A 144 -22.96 -45.05 8.76
N PHE A 145 -21.97 -44.71 7.92
CA PHE A 145 -20.57 -45.08 8.14
C PHE A 145 -19.68 -43.83 8.14
N ARG A 146 -19.02 -43.53 9.26
CA ARG A 146 -18.19 -42.33 9.42
C ARG A 146 -16.79 -42.70 9.87
N SER A 147 -15.77 -42.09 9.27
CA SER A 147 -14.42 -42.09 9.85
C SER A 147 -14.44 -41.40 11.22
N ARG A 148 -13.50 -41.77 12.11
CA ARG A 148 -13.24 -41.02 13.36
C ARG A 148 -12.97 -39.53 13.13
N PHE A 149 -12.56 -39.16 11.92
CA PHE A 149 -12.30 -37.78 11.49
C PHE A 149 -13.43 -37.14 10.67
N ALA A 150 -14.60 -37.78 10.55
CA ALA A 150 -15.79 -37.10 10.03
C ALA A 150 -16.10 -35.75 10.73
N PRO A 151 -15.75 -35.53 12.02
CA PRO A 151 -15.89 -34.21 12.63
C PRO A 151 -15.13 -33.08 11.94
N THR A 152 -14.03 -33.33 11.22
CA THR A 152 -13.30 -32.25 10.51
C THR A 152 -14.11 -31.65 9.37
N VAL A 153 -15.14 -32.35 8.86
CA VAL A 153 -16.09 -31.80 7.88
C VAL A 153 -16.89 -30.63 8.46
N HIS A 154 -17.04 -30.52 9.79
CA HIS A 154 -17.72 -29.38 10.43
C HIS A 154 -16.95 -28.07 10.24
N TYR A 155 -15.64 -28.11 10.00
CA TYR A 155 -14.87 -26.91 9.63
C TYR A 155 -15.34 -26.39 8.27
N TYR A 156 -15.56 -27.28 7.29
CA TYR A 156 -16.08 -26.90 5.97
C TYR A 156 -17.51 -26.39 6.03
N LEU A 157 -18.35 -26.99 6.88
CA LEU A 157 -19.71 -26.51 7.10
C LEU A 157 -19.72 -25.11 7.73
N ALA A 158 -18.91 -24.89 8.78
CA ALA A 158 -18.79 -23.59 9.43
C ALA A 158 -18.23 -22.52 8.48
N ALA A 159 -17.15 -22.83 7.76
CA ALA A 159 -16.56 -21.96 6.75
C ALA A 159 -17.58 -21.57 5.66
N GLY A 160 -18.28 -22.57 5.09
CA GLY A 160 -19.25 -22.33 4.03
C GLY A 160 -20.53 -21.64 4.49
N ALA A 161 -20.92 -21.76 5.76
CA ALA A 161 -22.02 -20.98 6.33
C ALA A 161 -21.68 -19.49 6.50
N LEU A 162 -20.39 -19.18 6.71
CA LEU A 162 -19.90 -17.81 6.89
C LEU A 162 -19.74 -17.06 5.56
N LEU A 163 -19.41 -17.72 4.45
CA LEU A 163 -19.17 -17.06 3.17
C LEU A 163 -20.39 -16.27 2.64
N PRO A 164 -21.65 -16.76 2.65
CA PRO A 164 -22.80 -15.96 2.23
C PRO A 164 -22.97 -14.66 3.03
N VAL A 165 -22.65 -14.68 4.33
CA VAL A 165 -22.65 -13.48 5.19
C VAL A 165 -21.54 -12.53 4.73
N GLY A 166 -20.32 -13.04 4.55
CA GLY A 166 -19.20 -12.24 4.05
C GLY A 166 -19.45 -11.64 2.66
N ALA A 167 -20.07 -12.40 1.75
CA ALA A 167 -20.46 -11.95 0.42
C ALA A 167 -21.50 -10.82 0.48
N THR A 168 -22.47 -10.93 1.40
CA THR A 168 -23.48 -9.88 1.62
C THR A 168 -22.83 -8.57 2.09
N LEU A 169 -21.89 -8.65 3.05
CA LEU A 169 -21.11 -7.49 3.49
C LEU A 169 -20.26 -6.90 2.36
N GLY A 170 -19.71 -7.75 1.48
CA GLY A 170 -18.96 -7.31 0.30
C GLY A 170 -19.82 -6.53 -0.70
N VAL A 171 -21.08 -6.95 -0.91
CA VAL A 171 -22.03 -6.21 -1.75
C VAL A 171 -22.37 -4.85 -1.15
N TRP A 172 -22.49 -4.76 0.18
CA TRP A 172 -22.74 -3.48 0.84
C TRP A 172 -21.57 -2.53 0.70
N LEU A 173 -20.34 -3.01 0.87
CA LEU A 173 -19.12 -2.22 0.62
C LEU A 173 -19.09 -1.72 -0.83
N ALA A 174 -19.39 -2.59 -1.80
CA ALA A 174 -19.44 -2.21 -3.22
C ALA A 174 -20.59 -1.26 -3.59
N ARG A 175 -21.58 -1.05 -2.71
CA ARG A 175 -22.65 -0.06 -2.91
C ARG A 175 -22.23 1.36 -2.51
N GLY A 176 -21.14 1.48 -1.75
CA GLY A 176 -20.71 2.73 -1.12
C GLY A 176 -21.40 2.94 0.22
N LEU A 177 -20.64 2.75 1.31
CA LEU A 177 -21.06 3.07 2.68
C LEU A 177 -20.35 4.35 3.15
N THR A 178 -20.96 5.09 4.06
CA THR A 178 -20.33 6.26 4.70
C THR A 178 -19.46 5.81 5.88
N ASP A 179 -18.41 6.57 6.18
CA ASP A 179 -17.68 6.39 7.44
C ASP A 179 -18.56 6.77 8.65
N PRO A 180 -18.47 6.07 9.80
CA PRO A 180 -17.55 4.97 10.13
C PRO A 180 -18.07 3.56 9.80
N LEU A 181 -19.23 3.46 9.13
CA LEU A 181 -19.88 2.18 8.83
C LEU A 181 -19.06 1.36 7.81
N ASP A 182 -18.44 2.03 6.82
CA ASP A 182 -17.55 1.37 5.86
C ASP A 182 -16.43 0.60 6.56
N ALA A 183 -15.64 1.27 7.40
CA ALA A 183 -14.55 0.65 8.15
C ALA A 183 -15.04 -0.57 8.94
N ARG A 184 -16.13 -0.44 9.69
CA ARG A 184 -16.70 -1.53 10.51
C ARG A 184 -17.15 -2.72 9.66
N VAL A 185 -17.87 -2.48 8.57
CA VAL A 185 -18.32 -3.53 7.65
C VAL A 185 -17.13 -4.21 6.96
N ARG A 186 -16.08 -3.46 6.64
CA ARG A 186 -14.83 -3.96 6.07
C ARG A 186 -14.09 -4.89 7.04
N ILE A 187 -13.98 -4.53 8.32
CA ILE A 187 -13.42 -5.41 9.37
C ILE A 187 -14.24 -6.71 9.48
N ALA A 188 -15.57 -6.59 9.52
CA ALA A 188 -16.45 -7.76 9.61
C ALA A 188 -16.32 -8.66 8.36
N HIS A 189 -16.31 -8.07 7.16
CA HIS A 189 -16.12 -8.76 5.90
C HIS A 189 -14.78 -9.51 5.86
N ALA A 190 -13.68 -8.83 6.21
CA ALA A 190 -12.35 -9.42 6.24
C ALA A 190 -12.25 -10.54 7.29
N GLY A 191 -12.75 -10.32 8.51
CA GLY A 191 -12.75 -11.34 9.57
C GLY A 191 -13.53 -12.59 9.18
N ILE A 192 -14.73 -12.43 8.62
CA ILE A 192 -15.58 -13.55 8.20
C ILE A 192 -14.97 -14.32 7.02
N ASN A 193 -14.38 -13.65 6.04
CA ASN A 193 -13.87 -14.32 4.84
C ASN A 193 -12.45 -14.87 5.03
N VAL A 194 -11.53 -14.11 5.64
CA VAL A 194 -10.15 -14.53 5.84
C VAL A 194 -10.05 -15.57 6.96
N LEU A 195 -10.62 -15.29 8.14
CA LEU A 195 -10.54 -16.20 9.29
C LEU A 195 -11.59 -17.32 9.22
N GLY A 196 -12.78 -17.01 8.69
CA GLY A 196 -13.87 -17.97 8.51
C GLY A 196 -13.70 -18.82 7.26
N TRP A 197 -14.03 -18.28 6.09
CA TRP A 197 -14.05 -19.05 4.83
C TRP A 197 -12.70 -19.71 4.51
N VAL A 198 -11.60 -18.94 4.50
CA VAL A 198 -10.26 -19.45 4.19
C VAL A 198 -9.65 -20.15 5.41
N GLY A 199 -9.58 -19.47 6.55
CA GLY A 199 -8.89 -19.92 7.75
C GLY A 199 -9.44 -21.24 8.31
N LEU A 200 -10.76 -21.35 8.55
CA LEU A 200 -11.35 -22.59 9.05
C LEU A 200 -11.15 -23.74 8.07
N THR A 201 -11.28 -23.48 6.76
CA THR A 201 -11.07 -24.53 5.75
C THR A 201 -9.64 -25.04 5.76
N VAL A 202 -8.66 -24.13 5.77
CA VAL A 202 -7.23 -24.49 5.82
C VAL A 202 -6.93 -25.27 7.10
N LEU A 203 -7.24 -24.71 8.27
CA LEU A 203 -6.95 -25.31 9.56
C LEU A 203 -7.61 -26.69 9.71
N GLY A 204 -8.89 -26.82 9.32
CA GLY A 204 -9.62 -28.08 9.35
C GLY A 204 -9.03 -29.14 8.42
N THR A 205 -8.56 -28.73 7.24
CA THR A 205 -7.91 -29.63 6.27
C THR A 205 -6.56 -30.11 6.82
N LEU A 206 -5.76 -29.21 7.39
CA LEU A 206 -4.40 -29.50 7.85
C LEU A 206 -4.36 -30.53 8.99
N VAL A 207 -5.42 -30.67 9.78
CA VAL A 207 -5.54 -31.75 10.79
C VAL A 207 -5.25 -33.13 10.19
N THR A 208 -5.68 -33.38 8.95
CA THR A 208 -5.47 -34.67 8.27
C THR A 208 -4.41 -34.59 7.17
N LEU A 209 -4.31 -33.45 6.48
CA LEU A 209 -3.39 -33.27 5.37
C LEU A 209 -1.92 -33.14 5.81
N TRP A 210 -1.64 -32.43 6.91
CA TRP A 210 -0.28 -32.22 7.41
C TRP A 210 0.49 -33.53 7.69
N PRO A 211 0.01 -34.46 8.53
CA PRO A 211 0.69 -35.74 8.75
C PRO A 211 0.75 -36.60 7.47
N THR A 212 -0.24 -36.46 6.59
CA THR A 212 -0.25 -37.15 5.29
C THR A 212 0.89 -36.67 4.41
N MET A 213 1.14 -35.35 4.35
CA MET A 213 2.25 -34.75 3.62
C MET A 213 3.61 -35.14 4.20
N LEU A 214 3.75 -35.15 5.53
CA LEU A 214 4.96 -35.62 6.22
C LEU A 214 5.16 -37.14 6.09
N ARG A 215 4.10 -37.89 5.77
CA ARG A 215 4.04 -39.35 5.78
C ARG A 215 4.27 -39.93 7.17
N THR A 216 3.64 -39.32 8.17
CA THR A 216 3.64 -39.75 9.56
C THR A 216 2.26 -40.29 9.93
N ARG A 217 2.21 -41.07 11.01
CA ARG A 217 0.92 -41.38 11.64
C ARG A 217 0.38 -40.09 12.27
N LEU A 218 -0.93 -39.94 12.30
CA LEU A 218 -1.55 -38.83 13.01
C LEU A 218 -1.17 -38.90 14.50
N ALA A 219 -0.79 -37.75 15.06
CA ALA A 219 -0.43 -37.61 16.47
C ALA A 219 -1.58 -38.02 17.40
N GLU A 220 -1.24 -38.58 18.56
CA GLU A 220 -2.20 -38.92 19.61
C GLU A 220 -2.89 -37.64 20.11
N GLY A 221 -4.23 -37.66 20.19
CA GLY A 221 -5.01 -36.51 20.63
C GLY A 221 -5.34 -35.46 19.55
N ALA A 222 -4.88 -35.61 18.31
CA ALA A 222 -5.21 -34.67 17.21
C ALA A 222 -6.72 -34.52 16.95
N GLU A 223 -7.50 -35.60 17.13
CA GLU A 223 -8.96 -35.58 17.03
C GLU A 223 -9.59 -34.71 18.13
N LYS A 224 -9.11 -34.85 19.37
CA LYS A 224 -9.59 -34.08 20.52
C LYS A 224 -9.24 -32.61 20.36
N ALA A 225 -8.01 -32.29 19.93
CA ALA A 225 -7.58 -30.94 19.63
C ALA A 225 -8.44 -30.31 18.52
N SER A 226 -8.73 -31.05 17.44
CA SER A 226 -9.60 -30.57 16.36
C SER A 226 -11.03 -30.27 16.82
N ARG A 227 -11.63 -31.12 17.66
CA ARG A 227 -12.96 -30.86 18.23
C ARG A 227 -12.98 -29.68 19.18
N ALA A 228 -11.92 -29.49 19.96
CA ALA A 228 -11.81 -28.38 20.90
C ALA A 228 -11.54 -27.03 20.21
N ALA A 229 -10.76 -27.02 19.13
CA ALA A 229 -10.38 -25.79 18.44
C ALA A 229 -11.51 -25.15 17.64
N LEU A 230 -12.38 -25.93 16.99
CA LEU A 230 -13.45 -25.40 16.13
C LEU A 230 -14.35 -24.37 16.84
N PRO A 231 -14.96 -24.66 18.01
CA PRO A 231 -15.80 -23.68 18.69
C PRO A 231 -15.02 -22.43 19.13
N VAL A 232 -13.73 -22.57 19.48
CA VAL A 232 -12.87 -21.44 19.84
C VAL A 232 -12.61 -20.54 18.62
N LEU A 233 -12.29 -21.13 17.47
CA LEU A 233 -12.08 -20.39 16.21
C LEU A 233 -13.36 -19.67 15.76
N VAL A 234 -14.51 -20.34 15.82
CA VAL A 234 -15.81 -19.75 15.48
C VAL A 234 -16.18 -18.63 16.46
N ALA A 235 -15.92 -18.82 17.76
CA ALA A 235 -16.12 -17.76 18.76
C ALA A 235 -15.24 -16.54 18.48
N GLY A 236 -13.97 -16.74 18.10
CA GLY A 236 -13.08 -15.64 17.69
C GLY A 236 -13.63 -14.85 16.50
N ILE A 237 -14.09 -15.54 15.44
CA ILE A 237 -14.72 -14.89 14.26
C ILE A 237 -15.99 -14.14 14.67
N ALA A 238 -16.85 -14.76 15.48
CA ALA A 238 -18.09 -14.17 15.95
C ALA A 238 -17.81 -12.92 16.82
N LEU A 239 -16.78 -12.95 17.67
CA LEU A 239 -16.35 -11.80 18.46
C LEU A 239 -15.84 -10.65 17.57
N VAL A 240 -15.04 -10.93 16.54
CA VAL A 240 -14.59 -9.89 15.59
C VAL A 240 -15.78 -9.25 14.87
N ALA A 241 -16.70 -10.07 14.35
CA ALA A 241 -17.88 -9.56 13.66
C ALA A 241 -18.82 -8.80 14.62
N ALA A 242 -19.08 -9.34 15.81
CA ALA A 242 -19.92 -8.70 16.81
C ALA A 242 -19.31 -7.39 17.33
N ALA A 243 -17.98 -7.32 17.48
CA ALA A 243 -17.27 -6.11 17.85
C ALA A 243 -17.44 -5.01 16.78
N ALA A 244 -17.34 -5.37 15.50
CA ALA A 244 -17.65 -4.47 14.39
C ALA A 244 -19.10 -3.97 14.42
N TRP A 245 -20.06 -4.83 14.75
CA TRP A 245 -21.47 -4.44 14.89
C TRP A 245 -21.78 -3.62 16.14
N ALA A 246 -21.10 -3.91 17.25
CA ALA A 246 -21.30 -3.25 18.54
C ALA A 246 -20.46 -1.97 18.71
N ASP A 247 -19.69 -1.58 17.69
CA ASP A 247 -18.82 -0.40 17.71
C ASP A 247 -17.72 -0.48 18.79
N GLN A 248 -17.10 -1.66 18.94
CA GLN A 248 -16.11 -1.95 19.98
C GLN A 248 -14.75 -2.33 19.38
N PRO A 249 -13.91 -1.37 18.93
CA PRO A 249 -12.65 -1.66 18.25
C PRO A 249 -11.67 -2.48 19.13
N ARG A 250 -11.62 -2.23 20.44
CA ARG A 250 -10.77 -2.99 21.38
C ARG A 250 -11.19 -4.46 21.51
N VAL A 251 -12.47 -4.78 21.32
CA VAL A 251 -12.98 -6.16 21.40
C VAL A 251 -12.57 -6.96 20.15
N VAL A 252 -12.21 -6.31 19.04
CA VAL A 252 -11.63 -6.98 17.87
C VAL A 252 -10.34 -7.72 18.26
N ALA A 253 -9.46 -7.10 19.07
CA ALA A 253 -8.24 -7.76 19.56
C ALA A 253 -8.57 -9.02 20.38
N ALA A 254 -9.59 -8.97 21.25
CA ALA A 254 -10.02 -10.14 22.00
C ALA A 254 -10.53 -11.27 21.08
N GLY A 255 -11.25 -10.93 20.02
CA GLY A 255 -11.66 -11.89 18.98
C GLY A 255 -10.49 -12.52 18.24
N LEU A 256 -9.49 -11.71 17.85
CA LEU A 256 -8.26 -12.19 17.19
C LEU A 256 -7.40 -13.08 18.10
N VAL A 257 -7.24 -12.70 19.38
CA VAL A 257 -6.54 -13.52 20.39
C VAL A 257 -7.27 -14.83 20.63
N THR A 258 -8.60 -14.81 20.68
CA THR A 258 -9.42 -16.03 20.80
C THR A 258 -9.21 -16.94 19.58
N TYR A 259 -9.20 -16.38 18.37
CA TYR A 259 -8.90 -17.14 17.16
C TYR A 259 -7.48 -17.73 17.19
N LEU A 260 -6.47 -16.94 17.59
CA LEU A 260 -5.09 -17.40 17.74
C LEU A 260 -4.97 -18.54 18.76
N ALA A 261 -5.70 -18.50 19.88
CA ALA A 261 -5.76 -19.60 20.82
C ALA A 261 -6.27 -20.90 20.18
N GLY A 262 -7.28 -20.81 19.32
CA GLY A 262 -7.77 -21.94 18.51
C GLY A 262 -6.68 -22.49 17.56
N VAL A 263 -5.91 -21.61 16.92
CA VAL A 263 -4.77 -21.99 16.06
C VAL A 263 -3.70 -22.72 16.88
N LEU A 264 -3.35 -22.21 18.06
CA LEU A 264 -2.35 -22.82 18.95
C LEU A 264 -2.76 -24.21 19.45
N VAL A 265 -4.06 -24.45 19.69
CA VAL A 265 -4.58 -25.79 20.00
C VAL A 265 -4.33 -26.77 18.85
N LEU A 266 -4.49 -26.33 17.60
CA LEU A 266 -4.21 -27.15 16.42
C LEU A 266 -2.70 -27.29 16.11
N ALA A 267 -1.88 -26.32 16.53
CA ALA A 267 -0.45 -26.34 16.29
C ALA A 267 0.25 -27.50 17.02
N ARG A 268 -0.21 -27.88 18.21
CA ARG A 268 0.40 -28.96 19.01
C ARG A 268 0.51 -30.30 18.26
N PRO A 269 -0.57 -30.92 17.77
CA PRO A 269 -0.47 -32.17 17.02
C PRO A 269 0.31 -32.03 15.70
N MET A 270 0.33 -30.82 15.10
CA MET A 270 1.14 -30.56 13.90
C MET A 270 2.64 -30.56 14.22
N VAL A 271 3.04 -29.94 15.34
CA VAL A 271 4.42 -29.95 15.85
C VAL A 271 4.84 -31.36 16.24
N ASP A 272 3.97 -32.14 16.89
CA ASP A 272 4.27 -33.53 17.25
C ASP A 272 4.54 -34.38 16.01
N ALA A 273 3.72 -34.23 14.95
CA ALA A 273 3.96 -34.90 13.67
C ALA A 273 5.29 -34.46 13.01
N ALA A 274 5.63 -33.18 13.09
CA ALA A 274 6.87 -32.63 12.54
C ALA A 274 8.13 -33.06 13.35
N ARG A 275 7.99 -33.30 14.66
CA ARG A 275 9.07 -33.87 15.49
C ARG A 275 9.38 -35.32 15.12
N VAL A 276 8.36 -36.10 14.77
CA VAL A 276 8.55 -37.49 14.30
C VAL A 276 9.26 -37.51 12.95
N LYS A 277 8.86 -36.63 12.02
CA LYS A 277 9.53 -36.48 10.74
C LYS A 277 9.52 -35.01 10.31
N PRO A 278 10.68 -34.35 10.28
CA PRO A 278 10.75 -32.93 9.97
C PRO A 278 10.33 -32.64 8.52
N PRO A 279 9.78 -31.45 8.24
CA PRO A 279 9.52 -30.98 6.89
C PRO A 279 10.77 -31.11 6.01
N GLY A 280 10.59 -31.70 4.82
CA GLY A 280 11.71 -32.08 3.95
C GLY A 280 11.46 -31.87 2.46
N SER A 281 10.32 -31.27 2.10
CA SER A 281 9.91 -30.99 0.73
C SER A 281 9.17 -29.66 0.65
N PHE A 282 9.12 -29.06 -0.54
CA PHE A 282 8.43 -27.79 -0.81
C PHE A 282 7.02 -27.75 -0.21
N PRO A 283 6.14 -28.75 -0.43
CA PRO A 283 4.81 -28.76 0.18
C PRO A 283 4.83 -28.59 1.71
N THR A 284 5.71 -29.32 2.40
CA THR A 284 5.77 -29.32 3.87
C THR A 284 6.40 -28.05 4.44
N TRP A 285 7.39 -27.46 3.75
CA TRP A 285 7.97 -26.18 4.17
C TRP A 285 7.01 -25.01 3.91
N SER A 286 6.41 -24.95 2.71
CA SER A 286 5.49 -23.88 2.31
C SER A 286 4.23 -23.85 3.19
N VAL A 287 3.59 -25.00 3.42
CA VAL A 287 2.43 -25.07 4.32
C VAL A 287 2.81 -24.73 5.76
N GLY A 288 3.97 -25.21 6.25
CA GLY A 288 4.44 -24.92 7.60
C GLY A 288 4.70 -23.43 7.80
N ALA A 289 5.43 -22.80 6.87
CA ALA A 289 5.69 -21.36 6.88
C ALA A 289 4.40 -20.55 6.80
N GLY A 290 3.42 -20.95 5.98
CA GLY A 290 2.14 -20.25 5.90
C GLY A 290 1.36 -20.23 7.20
N VAL A 291 1.34 -21.34 7.96
CA VAL A 291 0.69 -21.37 9.29
C VAL A 291 1.44 -20.51 10.30
N LEU A 292 2.77 -20.43 10.21
CA LEU A 292 3.57 -19.52 11.05
C LEU A 292 3.25 -18.05 10.73
N TRP A 293 3.14 -17.68 9.45
CA TRP A 293 2.72 -16.34 9.03
C TRP A 293 1.33 -15.98 9.53
N LEU A 294 0.37 -16.91 9.46
CA LEU A 294 -0.96 -16.70 10.04
C LEU A 294 -0.87 -16.37 11.54
N ALA A 295 -0.14 -17.18 12.30
CA ALA A 295 0.00 -16.98 13.74
C ALA A 295 0.73 -15.67 14.09
N ALA A 296 1.82 -15.37 13.38
CA ALA A 296 2.61 -14.16 13.58
C ALA A 296 1.82 -12.88 13.28
N MET A 297 1.12 -12.84 12.13
CA MET A 297 0.30 -11.69 11.75
C MET A 297 -0.92 -11.53 12.66
N LEU A 298 -1.56 -12.62 13.09
CA LEU A 298 -2.64 -12.53 14.09
C LEU A 298 -2.15 -11.96 15.42
N ALA A 299 -0.98 -12.38 15.90
CA ALA A 299 -0.38 -11.83 17.12
C ALA A 299 -0.04 -10.33 16.94
N TRP A 300 0.60 -9.98 15.82
CA TRP A 300 0.99 -8.60 15.51
C TRP A 300 -0.22 -7.66 15.40
N VAL A 301 -1.25 -8.04 14.64
CA VAL A 301 -2.50 -7.28 14.54
C VAL A 301 -3.19 -7.19 15.90
N SER A 302 -3.26 -8.30 16.66
CA SER A 302 -3.89 -8.29 17.99
C SER A 302 -3.25 -7.28 18.93
N VAL A 303 -1.91 -7.22 18.93
CA VAL A 303 -1.13 -6.26 19.72
C VAL A 303 -1.44 -4.83 19.26
N ARG A 304 -1.32 -4.55 17.95
CA ARG A 304 -1.60 -3.21 17.42
C ARG A 304 -3.02 -2.73 17.70
N VAL A 305 -4.02 -3.60 17.51
CA VAL A 305 -5.43 -3.28 17.76
C VAL A 305 -5.71 -3.08 19.25
N ALA A 306 -5.07 -3.87 20.12
CA ALA A 306 -5.22 -3.72 21.56
C ALA A 306 -4.72 -2.35 22.06
N PHE A 307 -3.68 -1.80 21.43
CA PHE A 307 -3.08 -0.51 21.80
C PHE A 307 -3.67 0.70 21.04
N GLY A 308 -4.11 0.55 19.79
CA GLY A 308 -4.62 1.68 18.97
C GLY A 308 -5.99 2.21 19.41
N GLY A 309 -6.92 1.33 19.79
CA GLY A 309 -8.20 1.75 20.39
C GLY A 309 -9.21 2.45 19.47
N THR A 310 -8.87 2.82 18.22
CA THR A 310 -9.81 3.39 17.23
C THR A 310 -10.03 2.45 16.03
N TRP A 311 -11.12 2.66 15.27
CA TRP A 311 -11.35 1.94 14.01
C TRP A 311 -10.31 2.27 12.92
N GLY A 312 -9.73 3.46 12.96
CA GLY A 312 -8.61 3.86 12.09
C GLY A 312 -7.39 2.97 12.31
N ASP A 313 -7.03 2.74 13.58
CA ASP A 313 -5.91 1.84 13.93
C ASP A 313 -6.17 0.39 13.56
N VAL A 314 -7.42 -0.08 13.72
CA VAL A 314 -7.80 -1.43 13.29
C VAL A 314 -7.70 -1.57 11.78
N SER A 315 -8.17 -0.55 11.04
CA SER A 315 -8.09 -0.52 9.58
C SER A 315 -6.63 -0.51 9.10
N ALA A 316 -5.80 0.36 9.65
CA ALA A 316 -4.37 0.44 9.35
C ALA A 316 -3.65 -0.88 9.66
N ALA A 317 -3.86 -1.47 10.84
CA ALA A 317 -3.24 -2.74 11.21
C ALA A 317 -3.66 -3.89 10.28
N LEU A 318 -4.92 -3.95 9.84
CA LEU A 318 -5.35 -4.97 8.87
C LEU A 318 -4.82 -4.70 7.47
N HIS A 319 -4.79 -3.43 7.04
CA HIS A 319 -4.25 -3.03 5.74
C HIS A 319 -2.77 -3.40 5.62
N ASP A 320 -1.98 -3.10 6.65
CA ASP A 320 -0.57 -3.44 6.74
C ASP A 320 -0.35 -4.96 6.76
N ALA A 321 -1.22 -5.72 7.46
CA ALA A 321 -1.11 -7.17 7.56
C ALA A 321 -1.60 -7.93 6.31
N ALA A 322 -2.49 -7.33 5.51
CA ALA A 322 -3.14 -7.97 4.36
C ALA A 322 -2.16 -8.61 3.35
N PRO A 323 -1.10 -7.93 2.86
CA PRO A 323 -0.17 -8.55 1.92
C PRO A 323 0.57 -9.75 2.52
N PHE A 324 0.90 -9.72 3.81
CA PHE A 324 1.58 -10.81 4.51
C PHE A 324 0.65 -12.00 4.78
N LEU A 325 -0.63 -11.75 5.09
CA LEU A 325 -1.63 -12.81 5.17
C LEU A 325 -1.90 -13.43 3.79
N ALA A 326 -1.92 -12.62 2.73
CA ALA A 326 -2.15 -13.09 1.37
C ALA A 326 -0.96 -13.92 0.84
N ALA A 327 0.24 -13.33 0.79
CA ALA A 327 1.42 -13.96 0.24
C ALA A 327 2.08 -14.95 1.23
N GLY A 328 2.19 -14.55 2.50
CA GLY A 328 2.84 -15.36 3.54
C GLY A 328 2.00 -16.55 3.98
N PHE A 329 0.68 -16.38 4.17
CA PHE A 329 -0.22 -17.46 4.58
C PHE A 329 -0.97 -18.13 3.41
N VAL A 330 -1.90 -17.42 2.76
CA VAL A 330 -2.84 -18.05 1.81
C VAL A 330 -2.12 -18.63 0.60
N ALA A 331 -1.25 -17.87 -0.06
CA ALA A 331 -0.52 -18.33 -1.22
C ALA A 331 0.41 -19.51 -0.86
N GLN A 332 1.22 -19.40 0.20
CA GLN A 332 2.11 -20.51 0.57
C GLN A 332 1.37 -21.80 0.93
N VAL A 333 0.23 -21.72 1.63
CA VAL A 333 -0.59 -22.90 1.93
C VAL A 333 -1.20 -23.47 0.66
N LEU A 334 -1.78 -22.63 -0.19
CA LEU A 334 -2.42 -23.05 -1.44
C LEU A 334 -1.42 -23.75 -2.37
N LEU A 335 -0.29 -23.10 -2.66
CA LEU A 335 0.73 -23.65 -3.55
C LEU A 335 1.34 -24.94 -2.96
N GLY A 336 1.63 -24.95 -1.66
CA GLY A 336 2.15 -26.14 -0.98
C GLY A 336 1.16 -27.32 -1.00
N ALA A 337 -0.13 -27.07 -0.75
CA ALA A 337 -1.17 -28.10 -0.80
C ALA A 337 -1.36 -28.63 -2.22
N LEU A 338 -1.43 -27.75 -3.23
CA LEU A 338 -1.58 -28.15 -4.63
C LEU A 338 -0.35 -28.93 -5.13
N SER A 339 0.87 -28.56 -4.72
CA SER A 339 2.09 -29.31 -5.04
C SER A 339 2.03 -30.77 -4.56
N TYR A 340 1.29 -31.06 -3.48
CA TYR A 340 1.08 -32.41 -2.99
C TYR A 340 -0.14 -33.10 -3.62
N LEU A 341 -1.27 -32.40 -3.70
CA LEU A 341 -2.56 -32.99 -4.03
C LEU A 341 -2.76 -33.23 -5.53
N VAL A 342 -2.27 -32.32 -6.38
CA VAL A 342 -2.45 -32.42 -7.83
C VAL A 342 -1.82 -33.71 -8.39
N PRO A 343 -0.56 -34.07 -8.07
CA PRO A 343 0.02 -35.36 -8.50
C PRO A 343 -0.80 -36.58 -8.04
N VAL A 344 -1.35 -36.53 -6.82
CA VAL A 344 -2.10 -37.65 -6.23
C VAL A 344 -3.44 -37.89 -6.94
N VAL A 345 -4.16 -36.82 -7.27
CA VAL A 345 -5.51 -36.91 -7.87
C VAL A 345 -5.47 -37.15 -9.37
N LEU A 346 -4.50 -36.54 -10.06
CA LEU A 346 -4.37 -36.73 -11.50
C LEU A 346 -4.01 -38.20 -11.84
N GLY A 347 -3.24 -38.90 -11.00
CA GLY A 347 -2.91 -40.33 -11.16
C GLY A 347 -1.82 -40.62 -12.22
N GLY A 348 -1.85 -41.81 -12.83
CA GLY A 348 -0.86 -42.23 -13.84
C GLY A 348 0.20 -43.24 -13.36
N GLY A 349 0.01 -43.82 -12.18
CA GLY A 349 0.90 -44.83 -11.59
C GLY A 349 2.01 -44.24 -10.70
N PRO A 350 2.72 -45.07 -9.90
CA PRO A 350 3.71 -44.58 -8.94
C PRO A 350 4.88 -43.81 -9.57
N ALA A 351 5.26 -44.14 -10.81
CA ALA A 351 6.36 -43.50 -11.51
C ALA A 351 6.00 -42.06 -11.93
N SER A 352 4.82 -41.84 -12.54
CA SER A 352 4.36 -40.51 -12.94
C SER A 352 4.18 -39.58 -11.74
N VAL A 353 3.61 -40.10 -10.64
CA VAL A 353 3.42 -39.35 -9.40
C VAL A 353 4.76 -38.95 -8.79
N ARG A 354 5.77 -39.82 -8.83
CA ARG A 354 7.13 -39.48 -8.38
C ARG A 354 7.80 -38.44 -9.26
N ALA A 355 7.61 -38.51 -10.59
CA ALA A 355 8.16 -37.52 -11.52
C ALA A 355 7.52 -36.13 -11.32
N ALA A 356 6.19 -36.07 -11.22
CA ALA A 356 5.46 -34.83 -10.95
C ALA A 356 5.85 -34.21 -9.59
N ASN A 357 5.96 -35.03 -8.53
CA ASN A 357 6.45 -34.57 -7.23
C ASN A 357 7.88 -34.02 -7.32
N ARG A 358 8.78 -34.67 -8.09
CA ARG A 358 10.15 -34.17 -8.28
C ARG A 358 10.16 -32.82 -9.00
N ALA A 359 9.37 -32.66 -10.05
CA ALA A 359 9.26 -31.39 -10.77
C ALA A 359 8.77 -30.27 -9.85
N LEU A 360 7.69 -30.50 -9.09
CA LEU A 360 7.13 -29.52 -8.16
C LEU A 360 8.00 -29.23 -6.94
N ASP A 361 8.89 -30.15 -6.57
CA ASP A 361 9.86 -29.98 -5.48
C ASP A 361 11.19 -29.36 -5.94
N SER A 362 11.33 -29.05 -7.24
CA SER A 362 12.53 -28.41 -7.80
C SER A 362 12.81 -27.09 -7.11
N ALA A 363 14.06 -26.89 -6.66
CA ALA A 363 14.48 -25.71 -5.91
C ALA A 363 13.53 -25.34 -4.74
N GLY A 364 12.88 -26.34 -4.12
CA GLY A 364 11.85 -26.11 -3.11
C GLY A 364 12.30 -25.28 -1.92
N ALA A 365 13.47 -25.63 -1.35
CA ALA A 365 14.04 -24.92 -0.21
C ALA A 365 14.43 -23.47 -0.56
N LEU A 366 14.98 -23.26 -1.77
CA LEU A 366 15.33 -21.93 -2.30
C LEU A 366 14.09 -21.03 -2.38
N ARG A 367 13.02 -21.52 -3.02
CA ARG A 367 11.78 -20.75 -3.21
C ARG A 367 11.12 -20.37 -1.90
N VAL A 368 11.05 -21.31 -0.95
CA VAL A 368 10.49 -21.02 0.38
C VAL A 368 11.39 -20.03 1.12
N ALA A 369 12.72 -20.16 1.06
CA ALA A 369 13.62 -19.20 1.70
C ALA A 369 13.45 -17.79 1.10
N LEU A 370 13.46 -17.65 -0.23
CA LEU A 370 13.24 -16.36 -0.92
C LEU A 370 11.91 -15.72 -0.55
N ALA A 371 10.81 -16.49 -0.58
CA ALA A 371 9.49 -15.98 -0.23
C ALA A 371 9.43 -15.48 1.22
N ASN A 372 10.02 -16.22 2.18
CA ASN A 372 9.93 -15.85 3.59
C ASN A 372 10.91 -14.72 3.98
N VAL A 373 12.15 -14.75 3.47
CA VAL A 373 13.14 -13.70 3.73
C VAL A 373 12.70 -12.39 3.05
N GLY A 374 12.21 -12.45 1.81
CA GLY A 374 11.66 -11.28 1.14
C GLY A 374 10.47 -10.67 1.89
N LEU A 375 9.53 -11.49 2.38
CA LEU A 375 8.43 -10.99 3.21
C LEU A 375 8.91 -10.38 4.53
N LEU A 376 9.95 -10.93 5.17
CA LEU A 376 10.54 -10.32 6.38
C LEU A 376 11.17 -8.96 6.07
N TRP A 377 11.88 -8.82 4.95
CA TRP A 377 12.39 -7.52 4.51
C TRP A 377 11.28 -6.51 4.26
N CYS A 378 10.17 -6.93 3.63
CA CYS A 378 9.02 -6.06 3.43
C CYS A 378 8.32 -5.63 4.73
N LEU A 379 8.52 -6.35 5.86
CA LEU A 379 8.02 -5.95 7.18
C LEU A 379 8.94 -4.95 7.89
N LEU A 380 10.20 -4.86 7.50
CA LEU A 380 11.18 -3.99 8.13
C LEU A 380 11.09 -2.56 7.55
N PRO A 381 11.48 -1.54 8.31
CA PRO A 381 11.59 -0.17 7.82
C PRO A 381 12.82 -0.06 6.89
N VAL A 382 12.68 -0.54 5.66
CA VAL A 382 13.72 -0.52 4.63
C VAL A 382 13.36 0.44 3.49
N PRO A 383 14.38 0.95 2.75
CA PRO A 383 14.18 1.79 1.57
C PRO A 383 13.20 1.19 0.56
N SER A 384 12.55 2.06 -0.22
CA SER A 384 11.54 1.66 -1.21
C SER A 384 12.09 0.66 -2.23
N VAL A 385 13.30 0.89 -2.76
CA VAL A 385 13.99 -0.01 -3.71
C VAL A 385 14.21 -1.40 -3.10
N VAL A 386 14.66 -1.46 -1.85
CA VAL A 386 14.84 -2.73 -1.12
C VAL A 386 13.51 -3.47 -0.99
N ARG A 387 12.44 -2.74 -0.67
CA ARG A 387 11.08 -3.30 -0.57
C ARG A 387 10.57 -3.80 -1.92
N VAL A 388 10.84 -3.08 -3.01
CA VAL A 388 10.48 -3.47 -4.38
C VAL A 388 11.23 -4.75 -4.76
N VAL A 389 12.56 -4.79 -4.60
CA VAL A 389 13.37 -5.98 -4.89
C VAL A 389 12.90 -7.18 -4.06
N ALA A 390 12.68 -7.00 -2.76
CA ALA A 390 12.15 -8.04 -1.89
C ALA A 390 10.77 -8.54 -2.36
N SER A 391 9.86 -7.64 -2.78
CA SER A 391 8.55 -8.01 -3.30
C SER A 391 8.62 -8.79 -4.62
N VAL A 392 9.55 -8.43 -5.51
CA VAL A 392 9.80 -9.12 -6.78
C VAL A 392 10.34 -10.53 -6.52
N LEU A 393 11.25 -10.70 -5.56
CA LEU A 393 11.74 -12.01 -5.16
C LEU A 393 10.63 -12.89 -4.58
N VAL A 394 9.74 -12.33 -3.75
CA VAL A 394 8.57 -13.05 -3.22
C VAL A 394 7.66 -13.47 -4.37
N LEU A 395 7.32 -12.55 -5.27
CA LEU A 395 6.46 -12.83 -6.42
C LEU A 395 7.08 -13.91 -7.32
N GLY A 396 8.36 -13.79 -7.67
CA GLY A 396 9.08 -14.79 -8.49
C GLY A 396 9.11 -16.16 -7.83
N ALA A 397 9.37 -16.22 -6.53
CA ALA A 397 9.38 -17.47 -5.77
C ALA A 397 8.00 -18.16 -5.79
N LEU A 398 6.92 -17.42 -5.56
CA LEU A 398 5.55 -17.96 -5.54
C LEU A 398 5.05 -18.28 -6.97
N ALA A 399 5.26 -17.38 -7.93
CA ALA A 399 4.82 -17.51 -9.32
C ALA A 399 5.49 -18.68 -10.05
N SER A 400 6.71 -19.06 -9.66
CA SER A 400 7.42 -20.23 -10.20
C SER A 400 6.63 -21.55 -10.08
N PHE A 401 5.64 -21.64 -9.18
CA PHE A 401 4.77 -22.80 -9.09
C PHE A 401 4.00 -23.07 -10.39
N VAL A 402 3.54 -22.03 -11.09
CA VAL A 402 2.71 -22.19 -12.31
C VAL A 402 3.46 -22.92 -13.43
N PRO A 403 4.65 -22.49 -13.88
CA PRO A 403 5.40 -23.23 -14.90
C PRO A 403 5.82 -24.63 -14.41
N LEU A 404 6.17 -24.80 -13.13
CA LEU A 404 6.50 -26.12 -12.57
C LEU A 404 5.30 -27.07 -12.56
N LEU A 405 4.10 -26.56 -12.32
CA LEU A 405 2.87 -27.33 -12.40
C LEU A 405 2.58 -27.76 -13.83
N LEU A 406 2.72 -26.86 -14.81
CA LEU A 406 2.54 -27.18 -16.23
C LEU A 406 3.55 -28.24 -16.70
N LEU A 407 4.82 -28.13 -16.27
CA LEU A 407 5.85 -29.14 -16.54
C LEU A 407 5.52 -30.50 -15.88
N ALA A 408 5.05 -30.48 -14.64
CA ALA A 408 4.65 -31.69 -13.92
C ALA A 408 3.47 -32.40 -14.60
N VAL A 409 2.52 -31.65 -15.17
CA VAL A 409 1.41 -32.20 -15.96
C VAL A 409 1.88 -32.67 -17.34
N GLY A 410 2.72 -31.90 -18.02
CA GLY A 410 3.22 -32.22 -19.38
C GLY A 410 4.17 -33.42 -19.43
N SER A 411 5.04 -33.59 -18.44
CA SER A 411 5.96 -34.73 -18.32
C SER A 411 5.25 -36.08 -18.19
N ARG A 412 3.98 -36.08 -17.75
CA ARG A 412 3.13 -37.27 -17.72
C ARG A 412 2.74 -37.77 -19.12
N HIS A 413 2.46 -36.85 -20.05
CA HIS A 413 2.01 -37.21 -21.40
C HIS A 413 3.14 -37.81 -22.24
N ARG A 414 4.41 -37.51 -21.90
CA ARG A 414 5.59 -37.95 -22.66
C ARG A 414 6.14 -39.33 -22.25
N GLY A 415 5.60 -39.98 -21.22
CA GLY A 415 6.00 -41.34 -20.84
C GLY A 415 7.49 -41.52 -20.48
N THR A 416 8.23 -40.44 -20.22
CA THR A 416 9.67 -40.49 -20.03
C THR A 416 10.03 -41.05 -18.66
N ALA A 417 10.44 -42.32 -18.62
CA ALA A 417 11.09 -42.93 -17.48
C ALA A 417 12.47 -42.26 -17.29
N THR A 418 12.56 -41.31 -16.38
CA THR A 418 13.87 -40.79 -15.94
C THR A 418 14.57 -41.88 -15.11
N PRO A 419 15.88 -42.15 -15.34
CA PRO A 419 16.60 -43.14 -14.56
C PRO A 419 16.53 -42.81 -13.06
N ALA A 420 16.53 -43.84 -12.22
CA ALA A 420 16.63 -43.69 -10.78
C ALA A 420 18.02 -43.09 -10.44
N SER A 421 18.11 -41.78 -10.27
CA SER A 421 19.32 -41.18 -9.70
C SER A 421 19.35 -41.36 -8.19
N ALA A 422 20.55 -41.59 -7.69
CA ALA A 422 20.89 -41.81 -6.29
C ALA A 422 20.26 -40.75 -5.37
N GLY A 423 19.93 -41.16 -4.13
CA GLY A 423 19.33 -40.27 -3.14
C GLY A 423 20.07 -38.94 -3.05
N ARG A 424 19.32 -37.83 -3.02
CA ARG A 424 19.89 -36.48 -2.90
C ARG A 424 20.92 -36.46 -1.75
N PRO A 425 22.14 -35.94 -1.96
CA PRO A 425 23.16 -35.88 -0.92
C PRO A 425 22.65 -35.12 0.31
N ARG A 426 23.02 -35.61 1.50
CA ARG A 426 22.69 -34.96 2.78
C ARG A 426 23.24 -33.53 2.77
N GLY A 427 22.40 -32.54 3.04
CA GLY A 427 22.78 -31.12 3.07
C GLY A 427 22.44 -30.29 1.82
N GLN A 428 21.93 -30.89 0.74
CA GLN A 428 21.57 -30.14 -0.47
C GLN A 428 20.44 -29.12 -0.23
N ASN A 429 19.44 -29.48 0.59
CA ASN A 429 18.32 -28.58 0.90
C ASN A 429 18.74 -27.41 1.81
N THR A 430 19.65 -27.66 2.76
CA THR A 430 20.21 -26.61 3.61
C THR A 430 21.11 -25.66 2.80
N GLY A 431 21.88 -26.20 1.84
CA GLY A 431 22.63 -25.40 0.87
C GLY A 431 21.72 -24.53 0.00
N LEU A 432 20.65 -25.10 -0.57
CA LEU A 432 19.68 -24.33 -1.38
C LEU A 432 18.93 -23.27 -0.57
N ALA A 433 18.59 -23.54 0.70
CA ALA A 433 18.01 -22.55 1.59
C ALA A 433 19.01 -21.42 1.90
N ALA A 434 20.27 -21.76 2.21
CA ALA A 434 21.33 -20.79 2.44
C ALA A 434 21.60 -19.92 1.20
N VAL A 435 21.59 -20.51 0.00
CA VAL A 435 21.65 -19.78 -1.27
C VAL A 435 20.45 -18.84 -1.42
N GLY A 436 19.25 -19.26 -1.03
CA GLY A 436 18.07 -18.38 -1.05
C GLY A 436 18.17 -17.21 -0.10
N VAL A 437 18.64 -17.44 1.12
CA VAL A 437 18.92 -16.37 2.08
C VAL A 437 20.00 -15.44 1.53
N ALA A 438 21.11 -15.99 1.03
CA ALA A 438 22.21 -15.22 0.47
C ALA A 438 21.77 -14.41 -0.75
N LEU A 439 20.99 -14.99 -1.67
CA LEU A 439 20.44 -14.28 -2.83
C LEU A 439 19.48 -13.17 -2.42
N ALA A 440 18.62 -13.39 -1.42
CA ALA A 440 17.76 -12.35 -0.89
C ALA A 440 18.58 -11.22 -0.24
N VAL A 441 19.59 -11.56 0.57
CA VAL A 441 20.47 -10.58 1.21
C VAL A 441 21.31 -9.82 0.18
N VAL A 442 21.88 -10.50 -0.81
CA VAL A 442 22.67 -9.88 -1.89
C VAL A 442 21.78 -9.02 -2.77
N ALA A 443 20.59 -9.48 -3.17
CA ALA A 443 19.68 -8.68 -3.97
C ALA A 443 19.21 -7.42 -3.22
N VAL A 444 19.01 -7.52 -1.90
CA VAL A 444 18.71 -6.36 -1.04
C VAL A 444 19.93 -5.44 -0.87
N ALA A 445 21.13 -5.99 -0.68
CA ALA A 445 22.36 -5.21 -0.56
C ALA A 445 22.74 -4.51 -1.88
N VAL A 446 22.55 -5.18 -3.02
CA VAL A 446 22.68 -4.61 -4.35
C VAL A 446 21.56 -3.60 -4.61
N GLY A 447 20.32 -3.90 -4.23
CA GLY A 447 19.21 -2.93 -4.33
C GLY A 447 19.44 -1.67 -3.49
N GLY A 448 20.13 -1.77 -2.36
CA GLY A 448 20.57 -0.62 -1.56
C GLY A 448 21.81 0.07 -2.12
N ALA A 449 22.68 -0.64 -2.84
CA ALA A 449 23.86 -0.07 -3.51
C ALA A 449 23.55 0.54 -4.89
N VAL A 450 22.39 0.20 -5.46
CA VAL A 450 21.83 0.73 -6.72
C VAL A 450 20.77 1.79 -6.39
N ASP A 451 20.91 2.46 -5.24
CA ASP A 451 20.26 3.74 -5.04
C ASP A 451 20.71 4.67 -6.17
N PRO A 452 19.80 5.13 -7.05
CA PRO A 452 20.14 6.04 -8.14
C PRO A 452 20.78 7.33 -7.62
N ASP A 453 20.50 7.70 -6.37
CA ASP A 453 21.06 8.87 -5.72
C ASP A 453 22.48 8.60 -5.16
N ALA A 454 22.87 7.34 -4.95
CA ALA A 454 24.21 6.96 -4.45
C ALA A 454 25.23 6.67 -5.56
N LEU A 455 24.80 6.51 -6.80
CA LEU A 455 25.66 6.22 -7.94
C LEU A 455 25.62 7.35 -8.96
N GLY A 456 26.26 8.47 -8.62
CA GLY A 456 26.73 9.48 -9.58
C GLY A 456 27.78 8.93 -10.57
N ARG A 457 27.46 7.85 -11.30
CA ARG A 457 28.24 7.35 -12.43
C ARG A 457 27.65 7.93 -13.71
N THR A 458 28.16 9.08 -14.11
CA THR A 458 28.05 9.62 -15.46
C THR A 458 28.72 8.64 -16.44
N GLY A 459 27.97 7.65 -16.93
CA GLY A 459 28.43 6.74 -17.97
C GLY A 459 28.45 7.47 -19.31
N SER A 460 29.61 7.49 -20.00
CA SER A 460 29.75 8.12 -21.32
C SER A 460 28.67 7.66 -22.30
N ALA A 461 28.13 8.60 -23.09
CA ALA A 461 27.10 8.34 -24.09
C ALA A 461 27.58 7.34 -25.17
N ASP A 462 28.88 7.32 -25.47
CA ASP A 462 29.47 6.57 -26.59
C ASP A 462 29.57 5.06 -26.36
N ALA A 463 29.61 4.61 -25.09
CA ALA A 463 29.78 3.22 -24.69
C ALA A 463 30.94 2.49 -25.41
N GLY A 464 31.98 3.21 -25.83
CA GLY A 464 33.11 2.66 -26.60
C GLY A 464 32.84 2.33 -28.08
N VAL A 465 31.73 2.80 -28.64
CA VAL A 465 31.40 2.64 -30.07
C VAL A 465 32.21 3.62 -30.93
N ALA A 466 32.74 3.14 -32.06
CA ALA A 466 33.46 4.00 -33.00
C ALA A 466 32.52 5.00 -33.69
N PRO A 467 32.89 6.29 -33.82
CA PRO A 467 32.05 7.28 -34.49
C PRO A 467 31.82 6.92 -35.96
N THR A 468 30.56 6.96 -36.41
CA THR A 468 30.19 6.76 -37.82
C THR A 468 30.53 7.98 -38.68
N GLY A 469 30.73 9.14 -38.05
CA GLY A 469 30.88 10.43 -38.72
C GLY A 469 29.55 11.09 -39.13
N ARG A 470 28.40 10.48 -38.83
CA ARG A 470 27.07 11.08 -39.05
C ARG A 470 26.61 11.86 -37.82
N THR A 471 25.92 12.98 -38.05
CA THR A 471 25.28 13.78 -37.00
C THR A 471 23.77 13.75 -37.20
N VAL A 472 23.05 13.46 -36.12
CA VAL A 472 21.59 13.48 -36.02
C VAL A 472 21.22 14.70 -35.19
N GLU A 473 20.50 15.63 -35.80
CA GLU A 473 19.97 16.83 -35.13
C GLU A 473 18.47 16.66 -34.92
N VAL A 474 18.01 16.84 -33.68
CA VAL A 474 16.59 16.67 -33.32
C VAL A 474 16.10 17.89 -32.57
N GLU A 475 14.94 18.39 -32.96
CA GLU A 475 14.21 19.43 -32.24
C GLU A 475 13.25 18.77 -31.25
N VAL A 476 13.32 19.18 -29.98
CA VAL A 476 12.43 18.72 -28.90
C VAL A 476 11.73 19.94 -28.35
N VAL A 477 10.39 19.90 -28.30
CA VAL A 477 9.56 20.95 -27.73
C VAL A 477 9.17 20.57 -26.31
N ALA A 478 9.46 21.44 -25.35
CA ALA A 478 8.94 21.34 -23.99
C ALA A 478 7.67 22.18 -23.86
N GLY A 479 6.55 21.53 -23.58
CA GLY A 479 5.25 22.16 -23.42
C GLY A 479 4.23 21.19 -22.82
N GLU A 480 3.19 21.71 -22.17
CA GLU A 480 2.14 20.90 -21.52
C GLU A 480 2.68 19.85 -20.53
N MET A 481 3.77 20.16 -19.81
CA MET A 481 4.48 19.23 -18.92
C MET A 481 4.91 17.92 -19.60
N ARG A 482 5.32 18.01 -20.87
CA ARG A 482 5.84 16.88 -21.65
C ARG A 482 6.91 17.34 -22.66
N PHE A 483 7.78 16.43 -23.06
CA PHE A 483 8.64 16.62 -24.23
C PHE A 483 7.97 16.07 -25.48
N THR A 484 8.03 16.81 -26.60
CA THR A 484 7.50 16.38 -27.89
C THR A 484 8.56 16.54 -28.98
N PRO A 485 9.06 15.45 -29.59
CA PRO A 485 8.79 14.05 -29.19
C PRO A 485 9.37 13.73 -27.80
N ASP A 486 8.77 12.77 -27.09
CA ASP A 486 9.28 12.26 -25.80
C ASP A 486 10.36 11.16 -25.98
N ARG A 487 10.68 10.82 -27.24
CA ARG A 487 11.72 9.86 -27.59
C ARG A 487 12.33 10.13 -28.96
N VAL A 488 13.58 9.73 -29.13
CA VAL A 488 14.30 9.77 -30.42
C VAL A 488 15.05 8.47 -30.65
N GLU A 489 15.05 7.98 -31.89
CA GLU A 489 15.86 6.83 -32.30
C GLU A 489 17.15 7.31 -32.99
N VAL A 490 18.32 6.80 -32.57
CA VAL A 490 19.65 7.16 -33.11
C VAL A 490 20.44 5.89 -33.40
N ALA A 491 21.26 5.84 -34.46
CA ALA A 491 22.09 4.67 -34.70
C ALA A 491 23.35 4.67 -33.82
N ALA A 492 23.80 3.49 -33.37
CA ALA A 492 25.01 3.37 -32.56
C ALA A 492 26.23 3.95 -33.31
N GLY A 493 26.92 4.90 -32.69
CA GLY A 493 28.10 5.60 -33.23
C GLY A 493 27.79 6.92 -33.94
N ASP A 494 26.52 7.29 -34.11
CA ASP A 494 26.15 8.63 -34.60
C ASP A 494 26.30 9.68 -33.49
N ARG A 495 26.60 10.93 -33.87
CA ARG A 495 26.58 12.08 -32.95
C ARG A 495 25.17 12.64 -32.85
N LEU A 496 24.64 12.81 -31.64
CA LEU A 496 23.32 13.39 -31.41
C LEU A 496 23.44 14.83 -30.89
N VAL A 497 22.70 15.74 -31.52
CA VAL A 497 22.53 17.13 -31.07
C VAL A 497 21.03 17.40 -30.93
N ILE A 498 20.62 17.87 -29.75
CA ILE A 498 19.22 18.14 -29.42
C ILE A 498 19.05 19.66 -29.29
N THR A 499 18.14 20.24 -30.06
CA THR A 499 17.66 21.61 -29.83
C THR A 499 16.38 21.54 -29.01
N LEU A 500 16.45 21.95 -27.75
CA LEU A 500 15.29 22.06 -26.87
C LEU A 500 14.66 23.45 -27.01
N ARG A 501 13.36 23.51 -27.29
CA ARG A 501 12.59 24.76 -27.36
C ARG A 501 11.46 24.75 -26.32
N ASN A 502 11.36 25.79 -25.51
CA ASN A 502 10.29 25.92 -24.51
C ASN A 502 9.09 26.68 -25.10
N GLU A 503 7.99 25.98 -25.34
CA GLU A 503 6.73 26.56 -25.83
C GLU A 503 5.65 26.64 -24.73
N SER A 504 6.02 26.41 -23.46
CA SER A 504 5.08 26.55 -22.35
C SER A 504 4.63 27.99 -22.15
N ALA A 505 3.46 28.18 -21.55
CA ALA A 505 2.86 29.50 -21.35
C ALA A 505 3.45 30.28 -20.15
N GLY A 506 4.37 29.69 -19.37
CA GLY A 506 4.89 30.31 -18.16
C GLY A 506 5.89 29.49 -17.35
N ASP A 507 6.14 28.24 -17.72
CA ASP A 507 7.05 27.38 -16.98
C ASP A 507 8.46 27.45 -17.57
N VAL A 508 9.47 27.32 -16.72
CA VAL A 508 10.84 27.07 -17.18
C VAL A 508 11.01 25.57 -17.38
N HIS A 509 11.83 25.18 -18.34
CA HIS A 509 12.14 23.79 -18.62
C HIS A 509 13.64 23.63 -18.88
N ASP A 510 14.15 22.44 -18.68
CA ASP A 510 15.45 22.00 -19.14
C ASP A 510 15.34 20.56 -19.64
N LEU A 511 16.42 20.07 -20.25
CA LEU A 511 16.59 18.65 -20.54
C LEU A 511 17.93 18.24 -19.94
N VAL A 512 17.87 17.39 -18.93
CA VAL A 512 19.03 16.72 -18.32
C VAL A 512 19.03 15.28 -18.80
N LEU A 513 20.18 14.80 -19.25
CA LEU A 513 20.41 13.38 -19.55
C LEU A 513 21.09 12.70 -18.38
N GLU A 514 20.88 11.39 -18.22
CA GLU A 514 21.56 10.57 -17.21
C GLU A 514 23.10 10.59 -17.31
N THR A 515 23.64 11.04 -18.43
CA THR A 515 25.09 11.26 -18.64
C THR A 515 25.61 12.49 -17.87
N GLY A 516 24.71 13.33 -17.36
CA GLY A 516 25.00 14.62 -16.75
C GLY A 516 25.03 15.79 -17.74
N ALA A 517 24.78 15.55 -19.03
CA ALA A 517 24.69 16.61 -20.03
C ALA A 517 23.32 17.31 -19.95
N ASP A 518 23.30 18.64 -19.98
CA ASP A 518 22.07 19.42 -19.84
C ASP A 518 22.01 20.69 -20.70
N THR A 519 20.80 21.19 -20.94
CA THR A 519 20.55 22.42 -21.68
C THR A 519 20.68 23.69 -20.84
N GLY A 520 20.76 23.58 -19.51
CA GLY A 520 20.35 24.64 -18.59
C GLY A 520 18.85 24.93 -18.65
N ARG A 521 18.36 25.73 -17.70
CA ARG A 521 16.96 26.19 -17.66
C ARG A 521 16.72 27.24 -18.75
N ILE A 522 15.71 27.01 -19.57
CA ILE A 522 15.23 27.92 -20.62
C ILE A 522 13.85 28.47 -20.27
N ALA A 523 13.67 29.77 -20.44
CA ALA A 523 12.41 30.46 -20.20
C ALA A 523 11.39 30.23 -21.35
N PRO A 524 10.09 30.54 -21.15
CA PRO A 524 9.10 30.51 -22.23
C PRO A 524 9.56 31.27 -23.48
N GLY A 525 9.55 30.59 -24.62
CA GLY A 525 9.97 31.13 -25.91
C GLY A 525 11.48 31.05 -26.19
N GLU A 526 12.30 30.62 -25.23
CA GLU A 526 13.73 30.39 -25.43
C GLU A 526 14.03 28.99 -25.99
N GLU A 527 15.23 28.86 -26.57
CA GLU A 527 15.78 27.60 -27.08
C GLU A 527 17.22 27.41 -26.59
N ALA A 528 17.62 26.16 -26.39
CA ALA A 528 18.97 25.76 -26.05
C ALA A 528 19.39 24.52 -26.84
N VAL A 529 20.67 24.42 -27.16
CA VAL A 529 21.25 23.29 -27.90
C VAL A 529 22.10 22.44 -26.97
N LEU A 530 21.76 21.16 -26.85
CA LEU A 530 22.48 20.14 -26.13
C LEU A 530 23.20 19.21 -27.11
N ASP A 531 24.53 19.26 -27.13
CA ASP A 531 25.35 18.30 -27.87
C ASP A 531 25.63 17.08 -26.98
N VAL A 532 24.92 15.98 -27.27
CA VAL A 532 25.03 14.71 -26.53
C VAL A 532 26.33 13.98 -26.88
N GLY A 533 26.97 14.32 -28.01
CA GLY A 533 28.13 13.62 -28.52
C GLY A 533 27.77 12.30 -29.21
N VAL A 534 28.73 11.40 -29.34
CA VAL A 534 28.54 10.09 -29.97
C VAL A 534 27.72 9.20 -29.03
N VAL A 535 26.66 8.57 -29.54
CA VAL A 535 25.75 7.73 -28.75
C VAL A 535 25.92 6.26 -29.13
N GLY A 536 26.18 5.39 -28.16
CA GLY A 536 26.39 3.95 -28.34
C GLY A 536 25.46 3.06 -27.51
N ARG A 537 24.64 3.64 -26.63
CA ARG A 537 23.67 2.97 -25.76
C ARG A 537 22.45 3.84 -25.52
N ASP A 538 21.35 3.24 -25.10
CA ASP A 538 20.14 3.96 -24.71
C ASP A 538 20.44 4.93 -23.55
N LEU A 539 19.80 6.10 -23.57
CA LEU A 539 19.92 7.14 -22.55
C LEU A 539 18.55 7.64 -22.10
N ASP A 540 18.37 7.79 -20.79
CA ASP A 540 17.23 8.47 -20.20
C ASP A 540 17.50 9.97 -20.02
N GLY A 541 16.45 10.78 -20.16
CA GLY A 541 16.46 12.21 -19.91
C GLY A 541 15.20 12.69 -19.21
N TRP A 542 15.26 13.86 -18.58
CA TRP A 542 14.13 14.46 -17.88
C TRP A 542 14.28 15.97 -17.71
N CYS A 543 13.18 16.64 -17.39
CA CYS A 543 13.20 18.02 -16.88
C CYS A 543 13.50 17.98 -15.38
N SER A 544 14.54 18.69 -14.94
CA SER A 544 15.00 18.77 -13.54
C SER A 544 14.19 19.72 -12.67
N VAL A 545 13.38 20.59 -13.30
CA VAL A 545 12.48 21.50 -12.59
C VAL A 545 11.55 20.70 -11.67
N VAL A 546 11.46 21.15 -10.41
CA VAL A 546 10.81 20.43 -9.31
C VAL A 546 9.40 19.98 -9.70
N GLY A 547 9.15 18.67 -9.64
CA GLY A 547 7.85 18.08 -9.93
C GLY A 547 7.58 17.79 -11.41
N HIS A 548 8.35 18.34 -12.35
CA HIS A 548 8.09 18.18 -13.79
C HIS A 548 8.33 16.74 -14.25
N ARG A 549 9.40 16.10 -13.78
CA ARG A 549 9.65 14.68 -14.04
C ARG A 549 8.51 13.80 -13.53
N GLN A 550 8.03 14.05 -12.31
CA GLN A 550 6.91 13.31 -11.70
C GLN A 550 5.60 13.50 -12.48
N MET A 551 5.43 14.64 -13.15
CA MET A 551 4.30 14.90 -14.04
C MET A 551 4.47 14.31 -15.46
N GLY A 552 5.61 13.68 -15.75
CA GLY A 552 5.85 12.98 -17.01
C GLY A 552 6.77 13.69 -18.01
N MET A 553 7.51 14.74 -17.60
CA MET A 553 8.57 15.33 -18.41
C MET A 553 9.83 14.45 -18.44
N THR A 554 9.69 13.30 -19.09
CA THR A 554 10.76 12.33 -19.34
C THR A 554 11.02 12.22 -20.84
N PHE A 555 12.27 11.99 -21.21
CA PHE A 555 12.75 11.87 -22.58
C PHE A 555 13.60 10.60 -22.73
N ALA A 556 13.57 9.93 -23.87
CA ALA A 556 14.38 8.74 -24.12
C ALA A 556 15.16 8.82 -25.45
N VAL A 557 16.42 8.43 -25.43
CA VAL A 557 17.23 8.20 -26.63
C VAL A 557 17.37 6.69 -26.82
N ASP A 558 16.69 6.14 -27.83
CA ASP A 558 16.72 4.72 -28.18
C ASP A 558 17.82 4.48 -29.24
N VAL A 559 18.79 3.60 -28.98
CA VAL A 559 19.91 3.33 -29.89
C VAL A 559 19.68 2.08 -30.74
N THR A 560 19.77 2.23 -32.05
CA THR A 560 19.55 1.16 -33.03
C THR A 560 20.85 0.68 -33.68
N GLY A 561 20.95 -0.62 -33.99
CA GLY A 561 22.06 -1.16 -34.78
C GLY A 561 23.36 -1.48 -34.03
N GLY A 562 23.41 -1.32 -32.70
CA GLY A 562 24.48 -1.84 -31.85
C GLY A 562 24.37 -3.35 -31.72
N GLY A 563 25.35 -4.10 -32.23
CA GLY A 563 25.35 -5.56 -32.16
C GLY A 563 25.20 -6.06 -30.72
N SER A 564 24.18 -6.88 -30.51
CA SER A 564 24.07 -7.73 -29.34
C SER A 564 25.31 -8.61 -29.21
N GLN A 565 26.09 -8.41 -28.17
CA GLN A 565 26.91 -9.47 -27.60
C GLN A 565 26.47 -9.72 -26.17
N ASP A 566 25.68 -10.80 -26.04
CA ASP A 566 25.71 -11.66 -24.87
C ASP A 566 27.16 -11.92 -24.45
N ALA A 567 27.49 -11.60 -23.21
CA ALA A 567 28.68 -12.13 -22.55
C ALA A 567 28.33 -12.56 -21.12
N ALA A 568 27.55 -13.64 -21.04
CA ALA A 568 27.62 -14.55 -19.91
C ALA A 568 28.59 -15.69 -20.24
N ALA A 569 29.58 -15.85 -19.35
CA ALA A 569 30.42 -17.03 -19.08
C ALA A 569 31.67 -17.31 -19.94
N ALA A 570 32.85 -17.03 -19.36
CA ALA A 570 33.92 -18.00 -19.22
C ALA A 570 34.80 -17.63 -18.01
N ALA A 571 35.07 -18.63 -17.17
CA ALA A 571 35.83 -18.54 -15.93
C ALA A 571 37.35 -18.73 -16.15
N ASP A 572 38.07 -18.40 -15.07
CA ASP A 572 39.37 -18.89 -14.62
C ASP A 572 40.68 -18.20 -15.06
N GLY A 573 41.30 -17.54 -14.06
CA GLY A 573 42.66 -17.86 -13.64
C GLY A 573 43.76 -16.84 -13.93
N ALA A 574 44.18 -16.07 -12.92
CA ALA A 574 45.60 -15.90 -12.56
C ALA A 574 45.76 -15.13 -11.24
N VAL A 575 46.59 -15.69 -10.38
CA VAL A 575 47.10 -15.14 -9.11
C VAL A 575 48.31 -14.26 -9.42
N ASP A 576 48.45 -13.13 -8.73
CA ASP A 576 49.67 -12.55 -8.12
C ASP A 576 49.75 -11.03 -8.25
N GLY A 577 50.14 -10.37 -7.15
CA GLY A 577 50.68 -9.00 -7.19
C GLY A 577 50.24 -8.11 -6.04
N ALA A 578 50.90 -8.24 -4.89
CA ALA A 578 50.78 -7.34 -3.75
C ALA A 578 51.22 -5.90 -4.07
N THR A 579 50.52 -4.90 -3.54
CA THR A 579 51.14 -3.66 -2.99
C THR A 579 50.22 -3.07 -1.91
N GLU A 580 50.85 -2.77 -0.78
CA GLU A 580 50.32 -2.25 0.50
C GLU A 580 50.44 -0.69 0.53
N PRO A 581 50.02 0.03 1.59
CA PRO A 581 48.90 0.97 1.60
C PRO A 581 49.32 2.46 1.68
N ALA A 582 48.40 3.38 1.39
CA ALA A 582 48.53 4.79 1.76
C ALA A 582 47.23 5.24 2.44
N GLY A 583 47.35 5.60 3.71
CA GLY A 583 46.28 6.15 4.53
C GLY A 583 46.06 7.65 4.32
N HIS A 584 44.90 8.10 4.79
CA HIS A 584 44.41 9.44 5.16
C HIS A 584 42.89 9.39 4.88
N GLU A 585 41.95 9.78 5.73
CA GLU A 585 41.94 10.35 7.06
C GLU A 585 40.53 10.10 7.61
N ASP A 586 40.47 10.00 8.92
CA ASP A 586 39.27 9.85 9.72
C ASP A 586 38.38 11.10 9.60
N HIS A 587 37.22 10.96 8.95
CA HIS A 587 36.11 11.89 9.09
C HIS A 587 34.89 11.11 9.54
N GLY A 588 34.80 10.94 10.86
CA GLY A 588 33.56 10.61 11.53
C GLY A 588 32.48 11.63 11.20
N HIS A 589 31.42 11.17 10.54
CA HIS A 589 30.10 11.75 10.68
C HIS A 589 29.18 10.69 11.26
N ASP A 590 29.09 10.72 12.59
CA ASP A 590 27.87 10.35 13.29
C ASP A 590 26.71 11.16 12.71
N ALA A 591 25.71 10.47 12.17
CA ALA A 591 24.31 10.92 12.22
C ALA A 591 23.41 9.69 12.04
N SER A 592 23.10 9.08 13.17
CA SER A 592 22.06 8.07 13.35
C SER A 592 20.72 8.53 12.77
N GLY A 593 20.07 7.65 12.00
CA GLY A 593 18.64 7.69 11.68
C GLY A 593 17.76 7.46 12.92
N ALA A 594 17.89 8.33 13.92
CA ALA A 594 16.86 8.53 14.92
C ALA A 594 15.70 9.32 14.28
N PRO A 595 14.43 9.06 14.64
CA PRO A 595 13.37 10.00 14.31
C PRO A 595 13.78 11.37 14.85
N ILE A 596 13.78 12.39 13.98
CA ILE A 596 14.00 13.78 14.37
C ILE A 596 12.87 14.11 15.34
N SER A 597 13.16 14.05 16.63
CA SER A 597 12.18 14.39 17.65
C SER A 597 12.02 15.90 17.65
N SER A 598 10.79 16.38 17.76
CA SER A 598 10.48 17.77 18.10
C SER A 598 11.10 18.26 19.44
N ALA A 599 11.81 17.37 20.16
CA ALA A 599 12.52 17.65 21.39
C ALA A 599 13.95 18.22 21.19
N GLY A 600 14.42 18.41 19.95
CA GLY A 600 15.64 19.19 19.69
C GLY A 600 15.46 20.67 20.07
N GLU A 601 16.54 21.36 20.44
CA GLU A 601 16.50 22.82 20.60
C GLU A 601 16.59 23.48 19.22
N PRO A 602 15.73 24.47 18.90
CA PRO A 602 15.85 25.26 17.68
C PRO A 602 17.22 25.94 17.57
N GLY A 603 17.66 26.21 16.34
CA GLY A 603 18.86 27.00 16.09
C GLY A 603 18.78 28.41 16.68
N PRO A 604 19.93 29.11 16.76
CA PRO A 604 20.03 30.42 17.41
C PRO A 604 19.19 31.52 16.74
N ASP A 605 18.83 31.34 15.48
CA ASP A 605 18.07 32.29 14.66
C ASP A 605 16.56 32.01 14.65
N PHE A 606 16.10 31.01 15.43
CA PHE A 606 14.68 30.68 15.53
C PHE A 606 13.88 31.83 16.16
N ALA A 607 12.78 32.19 15.50
CA ALA A 607 11.74 33.07 16.02
C ALA A 607 10.38 32.47 15.72
N ALA A 608 9.51 32.35 16.73
CA ALA A 608 8.15 31.88 16.51
C ALA A 608 7.37 32.86 15.63
N TYR A 609 6.52 32.31 14.76
CA TYR A 609 5.59 33.09 13.97
C TYR A 609 4.59 33.79 14.90
N ASP A 610 4.31 35.08 14.70
CA ASP A 610 3.37 35.82 15.55
C ASP A 610 1.93 35.28 15.37
N PRO A 611 1.30 34.68 16.39
CA PRO A 611 -0.04 34.14 16.27
C PRO A 611 -1.11 35.23 16.36
N VAL A 612 -0.79 36.47 16.72
CA VAL A 612 -1.79 37.52 16.93
C VAL A 612 -2.42 37.90 15.60
N LEU A 613 -3.75 37.88 15.54
CA LEU A 613 -4.45 38.29 14.32
C LEU A 613 -4.16 39.78 14.04
N PRO A 614 -3.69 40.14 12.82
CA PRO A 614 -3.42 41.54 12.48
C PRO A 614 -4.63 42.45 12.74
N PRO A 615 -4.42 43.72 13.14
CA PRO A 615 -5.52 44.61 13.42
C PRO A 615 -6.33 44.88 12.15
N LEU A 616 -7.64 45.02 12.31
CA LEU A 616 -8.48 45.42 11.21
C LEU A 616 -8.34 46.92 10.94
N VAL A 617 -7.95 47.26 9.73
CA VAL A 617 -7.76 48.63 9.28
C VAL A 617 -9.08 49.24 8.74
N PRO A 618 -9.28 50.57 8.83
CA PRO A 618 -10.50 51.22 8.35
C PRO A 618 -10.63 51.24 6.82
N GLU A 619 -9.53 51.10 6.09
CA GLU A 619 -9.49 51.08 4.63
C GLU A 619 -10.32 49.91 4.08
N ARG A 620 -11.12 50.20 3.04
CA ARG A 620 -11.92 49.19 2.33
C ARG A 620 -11.20 48.61 1.10
N VAL A 621 -10.01 49.11 0.81
CA VAL A 621 -9.19 48.70 -0.32
C VAL A 621 -7.78 48.37 0.17
N HIS A 622 -7.45 47.09 0.18
CA HIS A 622 -6.19 46.54 0.66
C HIS A 622 -5.21 46.37 -0.50
N ARG A 623 -3.98 46.88 -0.33
CA ARG A 623 -2.92 46.82 -1.34
C ARG A 623 -1.70 46.15 -0.76
N HIS A 624 -1.27 45.06 -1.38
CA HIS A 624 -0.07 44.34 -0.98
C HIS A 624 0.78 43.99 -2.20
N THR A 625 2.09 43.95 -1.99
CA THR A 625 3.03 43.33 -2.92
C THR A 625 3.53 42.06 -2.26
N PHE A 626 3.32 40.94 -2.94
CA PHE A 626 3.80 39.63 -2.53
C PHE A 626 5.00 39.29 -3.41
N ARG A 627 6.14 39.03 -2.79
CA ARG A 627 7.36 38.58 -3.45
C ARG A 627 7.55 37.12 -3.12
N ILE A 628 7.69 36.30 -4.16
CA ILE A 628 8.06 34.90 -3.99
C ILE A 628 9.57 34.81 -3.97
N THR A 629 10.12 34.22 -2.91
CA THR A 629 11.55 33.95 -2.75
C THR A 629 11.79 32.51 -2.35
N GLU A 630 12.89 31.97 -2.83
CA GLU A 630 13.45 30.66 -2.47
C GLU A 630 14.61 30.91 -1.50
N GLN A 631 14.55 30.35 -0.29
CA GLN A 631 15.55 30.63 0.74
C GLN A 631 15.75 29.43 1.66
N GLN A 632 16.96 29.30 2.19
CA GLN A 632 17.26 28.31 3.22
C GLN A 632 16.62 28.74 4.54
N ALA A 633 15.90 27.82 5.18
CA ALA A 633 15.31 28.01 6.50
C ALA A 633 15.43 26.75 7.35
N GLU A 634 15.60 26.93 8.65
CA GLU A 634 15.42 25.85 9.60
C GLU A 634 13.92 25.61 9.81
N VAL A 635 13.40 24.48 9.31
CA VAL A 635 11.96 24.16 9.33
C VAL A 635 11.55 23.29 10.52
N ALA A 636 12.52 22.64 11.15
CA ALA A 636 12.43 21.89 12.39
C ALA A 636 13.83 21.85 13.06
N PRO A 637 13.95 21.51 14.36
CA PRO A 637 15.24 21.49 15.04
C PRO A 637 16.30 20.67 14.29
N GLY A 638 17.33 21.36 13.80
CA GLY A 638 18.43 20.74 13.05
C GLY A 638 18.10 20.28 11.62
N VAL A 639 16.96 20.72 11.07
CA VAL A 639 16.54 20.42 9.69
C VAL A 639 16.52 21.71 8.89
N THR A 640 17.46 21.82 7.95
CA THR A 640 17.50 22.94 6.98
C THR A 640 16.80 22.51 5.70
N GLN A 641 15.92 23.36 5.17
CA GLN A 641 15.22 23.14 3.91
C GLN A 641 15.21 24.42 3.09
N GLU A 642 15.31 24.30 1.77
CA GLU A 642 14.99 25.40 0.86
C GLU A 642 13.47 25.58 0.81
N VAL A 643 12.96 26.63 1.45
CA VAL A 643 11.53 26.96 1.47
C VAL A 643 11.18 28.01 0.43
N TRP A 644 9.97 27.91 -0.08
CA TRP A 644 9.39 28.89 -0.98
C TRP A 644 8.38 29.73 -0.22
N THR A 645 8.58 31.04 -0.20
CA THR A 645 7.83 31.92 0.71
C THR A 645 7.10 33.02 -0.02
N PHE A 646 5.99 33.48 0.55
CA PHE A 646 5.45 34.80 0.24
C PHE A 646 6.00 35.79 1.27
N ASN A 647 6.78 36.77 0.83
CA ASN A 647 7.38 37.80 1.70
C ASN A 647 8.28 37.25 2.83
N GLY A 648 9.04 36.17 2.58
CA GLY A 648 10.07 35.68 3.48
C GLY A 648 9.59 34.74 4.58
N THR A 649 8.29 34.41 4.65
CA THR A 649 7.74 33.47 5.64
C THR A 649 6.87 32.38 4.99
N ALA A 650 6.83 31.21 5.64
CA ALA A 650 5.93 30.10 5.34
C ALA A 650 5.25 29.62 6.65
N PRO A 651 3.96 29.89 6.88
CA PRO A 651 3.00 30.52 5.97
C PRO A 651 3.34 31.98 5.63
N GLY A 652 2.80 32.47 4.53
CA GLY A 652 2.88 33.87 4.13
C GLY A 652 2.07 34.80 5.05
N PRO A 653 2.06 36.11 4.76
CA PRO A 653 1.34 37.12 5.54
C PRO A 653 -0.16 36.80 5.68
N VAL A 654 -0.69 36.94 6.90
CA VAL A 654 -2.14 36.89 7.13
C VAL A 654 -2.79 38.19 6.67
N LEU A 655 -3.76 38.10 5.78
CA LEU A 655 -4.57 39.24 5.34
C LEU A 655 -5.86 39.30 6.15
N ARG A 656 -6.33 40.51 6.51
CA ARG A 656 -7.58 40.71 7.25
C ARG A 656 -8.46 41.76 6.56
N GLY A 657 -9.75 41.51 6.49
CA GLY A 657 -10.72 42.46 5.93
C GLY A 657 -12.16 42.17 6.34
N ARG A 658 -13.09 42.90 5.72
CA ARG A 658 -14.54 42.75 5.89
C ARG A 658 -15.19 42.31 4.59
N VAL A 659 -16.40 41.75 4.68
CA VAL A 659 -17.24 41.53 3.50
C VAL A 659 -17.45 42.87 2.76
N GLY A 660 -17.18 42.84 1.46
CA GLY A 660 -17.21 43.99 0.55
C GLY A 660 -15.84 44.65 0.30
N ASP A 661 -14.80 44.27 1.04
CA ASP A 661 -13.46 44.83 0.83
C ASP A 661 -12.83 44.38 -0.47
N ARG A 662 -12.02 45.25 -1.07
CA ARG A 662 -11.29 44.97 -2.30
C ARG A 662 -9.81 44.75 -2.02
N PHE A 663 -9.30 43.60 -2.42
CA PHE A 663 -7.89 43.26 -2.36
C PHE A 663 -7.24 43.44 -3.72
N VAL A 664 -6.04 44.03 -3.72
CA VAL A 664 -5.18 44.21 -4.88
C VAL A 664 -3.79 43.75 -4.50
N ILE A 665 -3.41 42.59 -5.02
CA ILE A 665 -2.16 41.91 -4.71
C ILE A 665 -1.30 41.93 -5.96
N THR A 666 -0.13 42.54 -5.88
CA THR A 666 0.89 42.45 -6.94
C THR A 666 1.86 41.35 -6.55
N LEU A 667 1.79 40.22 -7.26
CA LEU A 667 2.73 39.14 -7.15
C LEU A 667 3.98 39.47 -7.97
N VAL A 668 5.16 39.26 -7.40
CA VAL A 668 6.46 39.35 -8.06
C VAL A 668 7.18 38.02 -7.83
N ASN A 669 7.65 37.39 -8.90
CA ASN A 669 8.39 36.14 -8.79
C ASN A 669 9.90 36.44 -8.80
N ASP A 670 10.55 36.42 -7.63
CA ASP A 670 12.01 36.53 -7.52
C ASP A 670 12.69 35.15 -7.39
N GLY A 671 11.94 34.07 -7.56
CA GLY A 671 12.44 32.69 -7.52
C GLY A 671 13.13 32.29 -8.83
N THR A 672 13.45 31.01 -8.93
CA THR A 672 14.17 30.42 -10.07
C THR A 672 13.29 29.52 -10.94
N MET A 673 12.02 29.32 -10.56
CA MET A 673 11.01 28.60 -11.33
C MET A 673 9.70 29.37 -11.44
N GLY A 674 8.76 28.83 -12.23
CA GLY A 674 7.42 29.40 -12.38
C GLY A 674 6.63 29.33 -11.08
N HIS A 675 5.92 30.41 -10.75
CA HIS A 675 5.01 30.45 -9.61
C HIS A 675 3.74 31.25 -9.92
N SER A 676 2.70 31.10 -9.10
CA SER A 676 1.44 31.82 -9.23
C SER A 676 0.82 32.13 -7.86
N ILE A 677 -0.41 32.63 -7.86
CA ILE A 677 -1.20 32.79 -6.64
C ILE A 677 -2.70 32.61 -6.91
N ASP A 678 -3.36 31.84 -6.06
CA ASP A 678 -4.80 31.66 -5.97
C ASP A 678 -5.28 32.14 -4.59
N PHE A 679 -6.40 32.85 -4.56
CA PHE A 679 -7.07 33.35 -3.37
C PHE A 679 -8.48 32.78 -3.30
N HIS A 680 -8.76 31.89 -2.34
CA HIS A 680 -10.10 31.30 -2.19
C HIS A 680 -11.15 32.32 -1.71
N ALA A 681 -10.72 33.42 -1.09
CA ALA A 681 -11.57 34.56 -0.76
C ALA A 681 -12.07 35.33 -2.02
N GLY A 682 -11.43 35.10 -3.18
CA GLY A 682 -11.72 35.75 -4.44
C GLY A 682 -12.55 34.86 -5.36
N VAL A 683 -13.54 35.45 -6.04
CA VAL A 683 -14.26 34.78 -7.14
C VAL A 683 -13.75 35.35 -8.46
N ARG A 684 -12.78 34.67 -9.07
CA ARG A 684 -12.15 35.08 -10.34
C ARG A 684 -11.96 33.87 -11.25
N ALA A 685 -11.99 34.10 -12.56
CA ALA A 685 -11.56 33.11 -13.53
C ALA A 685 -10.03 32.94 -13.44
N PRO A 686 -9.51 31.69 -13.50
CA PRO A 686 -8.10 31.41 -13.28
C PRO A 686 -7.18 31.90 -14.41
N ASP A 687 -7.64 31.85 -15.66
CA ASP A 687 -6.82 31.99 -16.88
C ASP A 687 -5.87 33.19 -16.89
N GLU A 688 -6.29 34.33 -16.34
CA GLU A 688 -5.48 35.55 -16.33
C GLU A 688 -4.74 35.78 -15.00
N VAL A 689 -5.46 35.67 -13.87
CA VAL A 689 -4.97 36.15 -12.57
C VAL A 689 -4.35 35.06 -11.71
N MET A 690 -4.50 33.79 -12.09
CA MET A 690 -3.88 32.64 -11.41
C MET A 690 -2.85 31.92 -12.29
N ARG A 691 -2.53 32.47 -13.48
CA ARG A 691 -1.52 31.90 -14.37
C ARG A 691 -0.14 31.87 -13.72
N THR A 692 0.67 30.89 -14.09
CA THR A 692 2.10 30.89 -13.76
C THR A 692 2.79 32.12 -14.36
N ILE A 693 3.61 32.78 -13.55
CA ILE A 693 4.56 33.81 -13.99
C ILE A 693 5.99 33.27 -13.91
N PRO A 694 6.79 33.43 -14.98
CA PRO A 694 8.22 33.11 -14.97
C PRO A 694 9.00 33.89 -13.90
N PRO A 695 10.24 33.45 -13.59
CA PRO A 695 11.20 34.25 -12.83
C PRO A 695 11.34 35.68 -13.38
N GLY A 696 11.35 36.67 -12.48
CA GLY A 696 11.46 38.09 -12.82
C GLY A 696 10.17 38.76 -13.28
N GLU A 697 9.10 38.01 -13.53
CA GLU A 697 7.80 38.58 -13.91
C GLU A 697 6.96 39.04 -12.70
N SER A 698 5.89 39.79 -13.00
CA SER A 698 4.89 40.19 -12.01
C SER A 698 3.47 40.12 -12.55
N LEU A 699 2.51 39.85 -11.66
CA LEU A 699 1.09 39.74 -11.96
C LEU A 699 0.29 40.50 -10.91
N THR A 700 -0.79 41.19 -11.30
CA THR A 700 -1.69 41.83 -10.32
C THR A 700 -3.02 41.10 -10.22
N TYR A 701 -3.24 40.42 -9.10
CA TYR A 701 -4.50 39.79 -8.72
C TYR A 701 -5.41 40.81 -8.03
N ARG A 702 -6.68 40.94 -8.47
CA ARG A 702 -7.67 41.80 -7.81
C ARG A 702 -8.94 41.01 -7.47
N PHE A 703 -9.45 41.11 -6.25
CA PHE A 703 -10.75 40.54 -5.92
C PHE A 703 -11.51 41.38 -4.90
N THR A 704 -12.82 41.15 -4.82
CA THR A 704 -13.66 41.66 -3.75
C THR A 704 -14.08 40.49 -2.88
N ALA A 705 -13.83 40.58 -1.57
CA ALA A 705 -14.25 39.56 -0.62
C ALA A 705 -15.76 39.63 -0.42
N THR A 706 -16.52 38.75 -1.07
CA THR A 706 -18.00 38.77 -1.02
C THR A 706 -18.59 37.89 0.08
N ARG A 707 -17.76 37.05 0.72
CA ARG A 707 -18.15 36.10 1.76
C ARG A 707 -17.20 36.17 2.94
N ALA A 708 -17.74 35.98 4.14
CA ALA A 708 -16.98 35.89 5.37
C ALA A 708 -16.43 34.49 5.58
N GLY A 709 -15.27 34.37 6.22
CA GLY A 709 -14.56 33.11 6.38
C GLY A 709 -13.08 33.31 6.67
N VAL A 710 -12.39 32.22 6.96
CA VAL A 710 -10.93 32.14 6.85
C VAL A 710 -10.65 31.36 5.58
N TRP A 711 -9.93 31.98 4.67
CA TRP A 711 -9.70 31.44 3.34
C TRP A 711 -8.23 31.20 3.14
N MET A 712 -7.88 30.11 2.47
CA MET A 712 -6.51 29.89 2.02
C MET A 712 -6.20 30.81 0.83
N TYR A 713 -4.94 31.21 0.72
CA TYR A 713 -4.33 31.54 -0.55
C TYR A 713 -3.07 30.70 -0.72
N HIS A 714 -2.72 30.35 -1.95
CA HIS A 714 -1.56 29.50 -2.23
C HIS A 714 -1.07 29.63 -3.68
N CYS A 715 0.12 29.11 -3.97
CA CYS A 715 0.56 28.95 -5.35
C CYS A 715 -0.26 27.87 -6.06
N SER A 716 -0.69 28.15 -7.29
CA SER A 716 -1.49 27.25 -8.14
C SER A 716 -0.70 26.72 -9.35
N THR A 717 0.60 26.98 -9.42
CA THR A 717 1.50 26.36 -10.40
C THR A 717 1.61 24.86 -10.13
N MET A 718 1.65 24.06 -11.20
CA MET A 718 1.72 22.62 -11.09
C MET A 718 3.17 22.14 -10.87
N PRO A 719 3.40 21.11 -10.03
CA PRO A 719 2.41 20.42 -9.21
C PRO A 719 2.12 21.21 -7.92
N MET A 720 0.86 21.60 -7.71
CA MET A 720 0.48 22.49 -6.60
C MET A 720 0.86 21.92 -5.23
N THR A 721 0.79 20.59 -5.07
CA THR A 721 1.17 19.91 -3.83
C THR A 721 2.62 20.19 -3.44
N ALA A 722 3.55 20.25 -4.41
CA ALA A 722 4.94 20.62 -4.17
C ALA A 722 5.06 22.07 -3.69
N HIS A 723 4.37 23.01 -4.37
CA HIS A 723 4.43 24.42 -4.00
C HIS A 723 3.84 24.70 -2.61
N ILE A 724 2.72 24.06 -2.27
CA ILE A 724 2.11 24.20 -0.94
C ILE A 724 3.01 23.55 0.11
N ALA A 725 3.45 22.30 -0.11
CA ALA A 725 4.32 21.59 0.82
C ALA A 725 5.65 22.31 1.08
N ASN A 726 6.16 23.06 0.10
CA ASN A 726 7.39 23.81 0.24
C ASN A 726 7.21 25.23 0.79
N GLY A 727 5.97 25.64 1.14
CA GLY A 727 5.71 26.85 1.93
C GLY A 727 4.84 27.93 1.29
N LEU A 728 4.42 27.79 0.02
CA LEU A 728 3.64 28.82 -0.68
C LEU A 728 2.14 28.75 -0.38
N PHE A 729 1.79 29.09 0.86
CA PHE A 729 0.41 29.25 1.32
C PHE A 729 0.27 30.30 2.43
N GLY A 730 -0.95 30.78 2.67
CA GLY A 730 -1.28 31.65 3.80
C GLY A 730 -2.79 31.84 3.96
N ALA A 731 -3.18 32.76 4.85
CA ALA A 731 -4.58 32.95 5.25
C ALA A 731 -5.13 34.35 4.92
N VAL A 732 -6.40 34.41 4.52
CA VAL A 732 -7.21 35.62 4.43
C VAL A 732 -8.41 35.50 5.38
N VAL A 733 -8.45 36.34 6.41
CA VAL A 733 -9.56 36.42 7.37
C VAL A 733 -10.53 37.51 6.93
N ILE A 734 -11.74 37.13 6.54
CA ILE A 734 -12.83 38.05 6.21
C ILE A 734 -13.91 37.98 7.29
N GLU A 735 -14.03 39.04 8.08
CA GLU A 735 -14.97 39.08 9.19
C GLU A 735 -16.43 39.03 8.73
N PRO A 736 -17.28 38.19 9.36
CA PRO A 736 -18.72 38.28 9.18
C PRO A 736 -19.26 39.63 9.67
N PRO A 737 -20.28 40.19 8.98
CA PRO A 737 -20.92 41.41 9.43
C PRO A 737 -21.46 41.28 10.86
N GLY A 738 -21.15 42.27 11.70
CA GLY A 738 -21.62 42.34 13.08
C GLY A 738 -20.91 41.39 14.04
N LEU A 739 -19.71 40.90 13.70
CA LEU A 739 -18.90 40.09 14.60
C LEU A 739 -18.62 40.84 15.92
N PRO A 740 -19.04 40.33 17.09
CA PRO A 740 -18.78 40.98 18.37
C PRO A 740 -17.27 41.09 18.67
N PRO A 741 -16.82 42.14 19.37
CA PRO A 741 -15.44 42.24 19.81
C PRO A 741 -15.14 41.18 20.89
N VAL A 742 -13.87 40.78 20.95
CA VAL A 742 -13.32 39.91 21.98
C VAL A 742 -12.05 40.54 22.54
N ASP A 743 -11.55 40.03 23.66
CA ASP A 743 -10.36 40.59 24.32
C ASP A 743 -9.06 40.19 23.62
N ARG A 744 -9.03 38.98 23.02
CA ARG A 744 -7.85 38.43 22.32
C ARG A 744 -8.24 37.73 21.02
N GLU A 745 -7.46 37.93 19.97
CA GLU A 745 -7.62 37.23 18.69
C GLU A 745 -6.30 36.62 18.22
N TYR A 746 -6.34 35.34 17.88
CA TYR A 746 -5.22 34.57 17.34
C TYR A 746 -5.59 33.94 16.00
N VAL A 747 -4.58 33.64 15.18
CA VAL A 747 -4.70 32.92 13.92
C VAL A 747 -3.67 31.79 13.85
N LEU A 748 -4.17 30.57 13.64
CA LEU A 748 -3.38 29.36 13.49
C LEU A 748 -3.64 28.76 12.10
N VAL A 749 -2.57 28.44 11.39
CA VAL A 749 -2.56 27.82 10.07
C VAL A 749 -1.89 26.48 10.23
N GLN A 750 -2.64 25.39 10.08
CA GLN A 750 -2.08 24.05 10.08
C GLN A 750 -1.53 23.72 8.69
N SER A 751 -0.35 23.08 8.65
CA SER A 751 0.21 22.53 7.42
C SER A 751 1.09 21.32 7.71
N GLU A 752 1.34 20.53 6.66
CA GLU A 752 2.33 19.46 6.70
C GLU A 752 3.71 19.91 6.22
N GLN A 753 4.77 19.28 6.72
CA GLN A 753 6.13 19.39 6.20
C GLN A 753 6.64 18.01 5.77
N TYR A 754 7.28 17.96 4.60
CA TYR A 754 7.84 16.75 3.99
C TYR A 754 9.33 17.01 3.77
N HIS A 755 10.16 16.67 4.75
CA HIS A 755 11.58 17.03 4.78
C HIS A 755 12.34 16.27 3.70
N GLY A 756 13.03 17.02 2.84
CA GLY A 756 13.99 16.51 1.86
C GLY A 756 15.36 16.25 2.46
N ALA A 757 16.34 16.01 1.59
CA ALA A 757 17.75 16.04 1.99
C ALA A 757 18.13 17.42 2.55
N ASP A 758 19.19 17.50 3.35
CA ASP A 758 19.61 18.74 4.01
C ASP A 758 19.81 19.89 2.99
N GLY A 759 19.09 20.99 3.20
CA GLY A 759 19.08 22.16 2.32
C GLY A 759 18.34 22.00 0.98
N ALA A 760 17.75 20.83 0.70
CA ALA A 760 16.92 20.62 -0.49
C ALA A 760 15.49 21.16 -0.27
N VAL A 761 14.67 21.15 -1.33
CA VAL A 761 13.22 21.39 -1.23
C VAL A 761 12.50 20.17 -0.61
N ALA A 762 11.20 20.31 -0.37
CA ALA A 762 10.36 19.23 0.15
C ALA A 762 10.46 17.93 -0.67
N ASP A 763 10.46 16.78 0.02
CA ASP A 763 10.51 15.45 -0.60
C ASP A 763 9.18 15.13 -1.30
N LEU A 764 9.19 15.13 -2.64
CA LEU A 764 7.99 14.93 -3.44
C LEU A 764 7.43 13.50 -3.39
N ASP A 765 8.26 12.50 -3.10
CA ASP A 765 7.80 11.13 -2.95
C ASP A 765 7.01 10.99 -1.63
N LYS A 766 7.49 11.63 -0.56
CA LYS A 766 6.74 11.72 0.70
C LYS A 766 5.44 12.51 0.55
N VAL A 767 5.47 13.61 -0.21
CA VAL A 767 4.25 14.39 -0.54
C VAL A 767 3.23 13.50 -1.26
N ALA A 768 3.66 12.75 -2.28
CA ALA A 768 2.80 11.85 -3.04
C ALA A 768 2.27 10.66 -2.21
N ALA A 769 3.05 10.20 -1.22
CA ALA A 769 2.68 9.13 -0.31
C ALA A 769 1.84 9.58 0.90
N GLU A 770 1.64 10.89 1.09
CA GLU A 770 1.01 11.50 2.27
C GLU A 770 1.72 11.11 3.59
N GLU A 771 3.05 11.05 3.55
CA GLU A 771 3.92 10.69 4.69
C GLU A 771 4.68 11.91 5.24
N PRO A 772 4.04 12.84 5.98
CA PRO A 772 4.74 14.02 6.49
C PRO A 772 5.64 13.68 7.68
N ASP A 773 6.77 14.36 7.73
CA ASP A 773 7.72 14.30 8.84
C ASP A 773 7.25 15.15 10.02
N ALA A 774 6.62 16.29 9.74
CA ALA A 774 6.00 17.15 10.74
C ALA A 774 4.61 17.65 10.29
N VAL A 775 3.75 17.93 11.27
CA VAL A 775 2.52 18.71 11.08
C VAL A 775 2.59 19.83 12.10
N VAL A 776 2.33 21.05 11.67
CA VAL A 776 2.70 22.25 12.44
C VAL A 776 1.57 23.26 12.44
N PHE A 777 1.49 24.09 13.48
CA PHE A 777 0.75 25.35 13.42
C PHE A 777 1.75 26.47 13.12
N ASN A 778 1.50 27.28 12.09
CA ASN A 778 2.29 28.43 11.64
C ASN A 778 3.75 28.11 11.30
N GLY A 779 4.02 26.95 10.72
CA GLY A 779 5.26 26.70 9.99
C GLY A 779 6.43 26.09 10.75
N TYR A 780 6.37 25.92 12.09
CA TYR A 780 7.44 25.29 12.86
C TYR A 780 6.88 24.37 13.98
N PRO A 781 7.41 23.15 14.16
CA PRO A 781 6.87 22.18 15.13
C PRO A 781 7.03 22.67 16.57
N ASP A 782 5.99 22.49 17.38
CA ASP A 782 5.99 22.82 18.82
C ASP A 782 6.31 24.29 19.16
N GLN A 783 6.31 25.21 18.18
CA GLN A 783 6.72 26.60 18.43
C GLN A 783 5.90 27.28 19.53
N TYR A 784 4.61 26.99 19.62
CA TYR A 784 3.72 27.57 20.62
C TYR A 784 3.71 26.80 21.96
N ALA A 785 4.43 25.69 22.06
CA ALA A 785 4.81 25.13 23.36
C ALA A 785 6.00 25.90 23.95
N ARG A 786 6.88 26.44 23.09
CA ARG A 786 8.05 27.25 23.46
C ARG A 786 7.70 28.71 23.68
N GLU A 787 6.87 29.27 22.80
CA GLU A 787 6.34 30.63 22.86
C GLU A 787 4.80 30.61 22.97
N PRO A 788 4.24 30.41 24.18
CA PRO A 788 2.80 30.27 24.36
C PRO A 788 1.98 31.50 23.96
N LEU A 789 0.78 31.25 23.44
CA LEU A 789 -0.27 32.26 23.30
C LEU A 789 -0.66 32.76 24.70
N ARG A 790 -1.06 34.03 24.85
CA ARG A 790 -1.30 34.64 26.18
C ARG A 790 -2.73 35.14 26.34
N ALA A 791 -3.34 34.87 27.49
CA ALA A 791 -4.63 35.43 27.89
C ALA A 791 -4.69 35.68 29.39
N ARG A 792 -5.72 36.40 29.84
CA ARG A 792 -6.04 36.53 31.27
C ARG A 792 -7.32 35.78 31.63
N THR A 793 -7.46 35.43 32.90
CA THR A 793 -8.68 34.83 33.43
C THR A 793 -9.88 35.74 33.13
N GLY A 794 -10.93 35.17 32.56
CA GLY A 794 -12.15 35.89 32.17
C GLY A 794 -12.08 36.67 30.85
N GLU A 795 -10.91 36.72 30.18
CA GLU A 795 -10.83 37.26 28.82
C GLU A 795 -11.53 36.30 27.83
N ARG A 796 -12.29 36.87 26.90
CA ARG A 796 -12.81 36.15 25.74
C ARG A 796 -11.75 36.06 24.67
N VAL A 797 -11.40 34.83 24.31
CA VAL A 797 -10.38 34.53 23.30
C VAL A 797 -11.08 33.99 22.06
N ARG A 798 -10.77 34.56 20.89
CA ARG A 798 -11.13 34.01 19.58
C ARG A 798 -9.88 33.45 18.91
N ILE A 799 -9.96 32.21 18.45
CA ILE A 799 -8.87 31.56 17.70
C ILE A 799 -9.43 31.23 16.31
N TRP A 800 -8.90 31.91 15.31
CA TRP A 800 -9.11 31.60 13.90
C TRP A 800 -8.18 30.45 13.51
N VAL A 801 -8.72 29.45 12.83
CA VAL A 801 -7.96 28.27 12.42
C VAL A 801 -8.20 28.02 10.94
N LEU A 802 -7.13 27.90 10.18
CA LEU A 802 -7.11 27.46 8.79
C LEU A 802 -6.36 26.13 8.73
N ASP A 803 -6.93 25.14 8.07
CA ASP A 803 -6.18 23.96 7.67
C ASP A 803 -5.72 24.13 6.22
N ALA A 804 -4.44 24.46 6.01
CA ALA A 804 -3.91 24.69 4.67
C ALA A 804 -3.55 23.38 3.96
N GLY A 805 -3.33 22.28 4.68
CA GLY A 805 -2.93 21.00 4.11
C GLY A 805 -1.43 20.94 3.69
N PRO A 806 -1.10 20.32 2.53
CA PRO A 806 -2.00 20.06 1.40
C PRO A 806 -3.00 18.89 1.55
N SER A 807 -2.80 17.94 2.47
CA SER A 807 -3.51 16.66 2.43
C SER A 807 -4.20 16.25 3.74
N ARG A 808 -3.74 16.70 4.91
CA ARG A 808 -4.26 16.19 6.20
C ARG A 808 -5.31 17.11 6.80
N ALA A 809 -6.32 16.51 7.42
CA ALA A 809 -7.36 17.22 8.14
C ALA A 809 -6.91 17.65 9.55
N SER A 810 -7.43 18.77 10.05
CA SER A 810 -7.30 19.22 11.43
C SER A 810 -8.53 18.88 12.29
N SER A 811 -8.28 18.54 13.56
CA SER A 811 -9.32 18.45 14.58
C SER A 811 -8.95 19.37 15.75
N PHE A 812 -9.01 20.69 15.53
CA PHE A 812 -8.45 21.65 16.48
C PHE A 812 -9.19 21.62 17.83
N HIS A 813 -8.43 21.51 18.92
CA HIS A 813 -8.93 21.38 20.30
C HIS A 813 -8.09 22.21 21.27
N VAL A 814 -8.74 22.79 22.29
CA VAL A 814 -8.07 23.40 23.46
C VAL A 814 -8.38 22.56 24.70
N VAL A 815 -7.38 21.85 25.22
CA VAL A 815 -7.46 20.99 26.39
C VAL A 815 -7.81 21.81 27.62
N GLY A 816 -8.85 21.38 28.34
CA GLY A 816 -9.38 22.08 29.52
C GLY A 816 -10.36 23.21 29.20
N GLY A 817 -10.59 23.51 27.91
CA GLY A 817 -11.59 24.47 27.44
C GLY A 817 -12.75 23.80 26.71
N GLN A 818 -13.89 24.49 26.67
CA GLN A 818 -14.99 24.20 25.75
C GLN A 818 -15.29 25.46 24.95
N PHE A 819 -15.57 25.30 23.67
CA PHE A 819 -15.96 26.40 22.80
C PHE A 819 -17.44 26.70 23.02
N ASP A 820 -17.77 27.95 23.34
CA ASP A 820 -19.16 28.42 23.45
C ASP A 820 -19.68 28.99 22.12
N THR A 821 -18.77 29.17 21.16
CA THR A 821 -18.99 29.73 19.83
C THR A 821 -18.12 29.00 18.82
N VAL A 822 -18.73 28.55 17.72
CA VAL A 822 -18.04 27.88 16.60
C VAL A 822 -18.58 28.40 15.28
N PHE A 823 -17.68 28.91 14.45
CA PHE A 823 -17.96 29.32 13.08
C PHE A 823 -17.10 28.50 12.13
N ASN A 824 -17.71 27.78 11.20
CA ASN A 824 -17.04 26.88 10.27
C ASN A 824 -17.58 27.12 8.85
N GLU A 825 -16.70 27.37 7.88
CA GLU A 825 -17.02 27.51 6.45
C GLU A 825 -18.19 28.47 6.16
N GLY A 826 -18.21 29.61 6.86
CA GLY A 826 -19.24 30.64 6.68
C GLY A 826 -20.50 30.48 7.53
N ALA A 827 -20.60 29.41 8.33
CA ALA A 827 -21.78 29.08 9.12
C ALA A 827 -21.49 28.99 10.64
N TRP A 828 -22.40 29.54 11.44
CA TRP A 828 -22.39 29.36 12.90
C TRP A 828 -22.89 27.95 13.23
N GLN A 829 -22.01 27.11 13.76
CA GLN A 829 -22.35 25.76 14.23
C GLN A 829 -22.78 25.77 15.70
N LEU A 830 -22.24 26.71 16.47
CA LEU A 830 -22.58 26.94 17.87
C LEU A 830 -22.53 28.44 18.17
N GLY A 831 -23.46 28.88 19.04
CA GLY A 831 -23.69 30.30 19.29
C GLY A 831 -24.42 30.95 18.12
N SER A 832 -24.33 32.27 18.05
CA SER A 832 -24.94 33.06 16.98
C SER A 832 -24.22 34.39 16.82
N ARG A 833 -24.61 35.15 15.79
CA ARG A 833 -24.19 36.57 15.64
C ARG A 833 -24.49 37.42 16.87
N SER A 834 -25.50 37.06 17.67
CA SER A 834 -25.98 37.84 18.81
C SER A 834 -25.29 37.49 20.14
N GLY A 835 -24.45 36.45 20.15
CA GLY A 835 -23.80 35.95 21.35
C GLY A 835 -23.65 34.42 21.37
N PRO A 836 -22.89 33.90 22.35
CA PRO A 836 -22.60 32.47 22.49
C PRO A 836 -23.84 31.64 22.83
N ALA A 837 -23.74 30.32 22.66
CA ALA A 837 -24.82 29.41 23.06
C ALA A 837 -24.93 29.39 24.59
N ARG A 838 -26.15 29.53 25.13
CA ARG A 838 -26.34 29.62 26.59
C ARG A 838 -26.11 28.29 27.34
N ASP A 839 -26.46 27.17 26.70
CA ASP A 839 -26.43 25.83 27.32
C ASP A 839 -25.70 24.78 26.45
N GLY A 840 -24.96 25.22 25.42
CA GLY A 840 -24.29 24.34 24.45
C GLY A 840 -22.80 24.62 24.37
N GLY A 841 -22.01 23.57 24.13
CA GLY A 841 -20.55 23.64 24.01
C GLY A 841 -20.05 22.74 22.88
N ALA A 842 -18.91 23.09 22.29
CA ALA A 842 -18.19 22.28 21.33
C ALA A 842 -16.77 22.00 21.81
N GLN A 843 -16.28 20.80 21.54
CA GLN A 843 -14.95 20.36 21.96
C GLN A 843 -13.90 20.52 20.87
N VAL A 844 -14.29 20.46 19.60
CA VAL A 844 -13.38 20.49 18.44
C VAL A 844 -13.92 21.38 17.33
N LEU A 845 -13.01 21.99 16.57
CA LEU A 845 -13.29 22.56 15.25
C LEU A 845 -12.71 21.60 14.19
N PRO A 846 -13.54 20.78 13.52
CA PRO A 846 -13.07 19.90 12.46
C PRO A 846 -12.89 20.69 11.16
N LEU A 847 -11.73 20.56 10.54
CA LEU A 847 -11.37 21.19 9.27
C LEU A 847 -10.77 20.12 8.35
N LEU A 848 -11.27 20.05 7.11
CA LEU A 848 -10.58 19.39 6.00
C LEU A 848 -9.50 20.33 5.43
N PRO A 849 -8.57 19.82 4.60
CA PRO A 849 -7.66 20.70 3.85
C PRO A 849 -8.42 21.80 3.11
N ALA A 850 -7.86 23.01 3.15
CA ALA A 850 -8.43 24.27 2.69
C ALA A 850 -9.67 24.80 3.43
N GLN A 851 -10.13 24.16 4.52
CA GLN A 851 -11.23 24.69 5.33
C GLN A 851 -10.75 25.61 6.45
N GLY A 852 -11.58 26.59 6.79
CA GLY A 852 -11.29 27.55 7.84
C GLY A 852 -12.49 27.93 8.70
N GLY A 853 -12.18 28.34 9.93
CA GLY A 853 -13.19 28.73 10.91
C GLY A 853 -12.62 29.51 12.08
N PHE A 854 -13.44 29.75 13.09
CA PHE A 854 -12.98 30.20 14.40
C PHE A 854 -13.79 29.60 15.54
N VAL A 855 -13.15 29.58 16.70
CA VAL A 855 -13.76 29.20 17.97
C VAL A 855 -13.60 30.33 18.98
N GLU A 856 -14.55 30.44 19.92
CA GLU A 856 -14.39 31.32 21.08
C GLU A 856 -14.63 30.56 22.39
N LEU A 857 -13.93 31.00 23.42
CA LEU A 857 -14.02 30.48 24.77
C LEU A 857 -13.60 31.54 25.79
N VAL A 858 -14.00 31.31 27.04
CA VAL A 858 -13.54 32.05 28.22
C VAL A 858 -12.97 31.03 29.22
N LEU A 859 -11.82 31.35 29.79
CA LEU A 859 -11.14 30.49 30.77
C LEU A 859 -11.05 31.25 32.10
N ASP A 860 -11.74 30.76 33.11
CA ASP A 860 -11.86 31.44 34.41
C ASP A 860 -10.74 31.09 35.40
N GLU A 861 -10.02 29.99 35.14
CA GLU A 861 -8.93 29.53 35.98
C GLU A 861 -7.57 29.85 35.35
N PRO A 862 -6.58 30.34 36.12
CA PRO A 862 -5.23 30.51 35.61
C PRO A 862 -4.58 29.13 35.40
N GLY A 863 -3.91 28.96 34.27
CA GLY A 863 -3.31 27.68 33.90
C GLY A 863 -2.63 27.73 32.54
N ASP A 864 -1.98 26.63 32.20
CA ASP A 864 -1.45 26.38 30.86
C ASP A 864 -2.40 25.41 30.18
N TYR A 865 -3.11 25.88 29.15
CA TYR A 865 -4.14 25.12 28.43
C TYR A 865 -3.55 24.67 27.09
N PRO A 866 -3.14 23.39 26.94
CA PRO A 866 -2.62 22.91 25.68
C PRO A 866 -3.67 23.03 24.57
N PHE A 867 -3.26 23.41 23.37
CA PHE A 867 -4.08 23.27 22.18
C PHE A 867 -3.38 22.35 21.18
N VAL A 868 -4.16 21.59 20.41
CA VAL A 868 -3.67 20.52 19.54
C VAL A 868 -4.54 20.38 18.29
N SER A 869 -3.98 19.80 17.24
CA SER A 869 -4.79 18.98 16.34
C SER A 869 -5.08 17.65 17.02
N HIS A 870 -6.35 17.32 17.25
CA HIS A 870 -6.77 16.11 17.95
C HIS A 870 -6.64 14.84 17.07
N VAL A 871 -6.14 14.97 15.85
CA VAL A 871 -5.46 13.87 15.16
C VAL A 871 -4.12 13.67 15.88
N MET A 872 -4.12 12.86 16.95
CA MET A 872 -3.07 12.91 17.96
C MET A 872 -1.65 12.67 17.44
N VAL A 873 -1.49 11.87 16.39
CA VAL A 873 -0.19 11.70 15.72
C VAL A 873 0.34 13.03 15.15
N ASP A 874 -0.54 13.92 14.70
CA ASP A 874 -0.16 15.24 14.17
C ASP A 874 0.20 16.20 15.29
N ALA A 875 -0.47 16.12 16.45
CA ALA A 875 -0.03 16.82 17.65
C ALA A 875 1.35 16.35 18.14
N GLU A 876 1.61 15.03 18.10
CA GLU A 876 2.91 14.44 18.43
C GLU A 876 4.01 14.82 17.43
N ARG A 877 3.63 15.09 16.17
CA ARG A 877 4.52 15.60 15.11
C ARG A 877 4.79 17.11 15.20
N GLY A 878 4.08 17.85 16.04
CA GLY A 878 4.34 19.28 16.27
C GLY A 878 3.12 20.20 16.21
N ALA A 879 1.93 19.71 15.86
CA ALA A 879 0.71 20.52 15.73
C ALA A 879 0.07 20.72 17.11
N ARG A 880 0.82 21.36 18.01
CA ARG A 880 0.41 21.66 19.38
C ARG A 880 1.06 22.94 19.91
N GLY A 881 0.46 23.46 20.96
CA GLY A 881 0.96 24.63 21.69
C GLY A 881 0.27 24.82 23.02
N VAL A 882 0.51 25.95 23.66
CA VAL A 882 -0.09 26.30 24.95
C VAL A 882 -0.76 27.66 24.86
N LEU A 883 -2.01 27.74 25.32
CA LEU A 883 -2.67 28.99 25.71
C LEU A 883 -2.42 29.22 27.19
N GLN A 884 -1.54 30.16 27.48
CA GLN A 884 -1.12 30.53 28.82
C GLN A 884 -2.07 31.57 29.41
N VAL A 885 -2.87 31.15 30.40
CA VAL A 885 -3.84 32.00 31.11
C VAL A 885 -3.28 32.42 32.46
N ARG A 886 -3.24 33.73 32.72
CA ARG A 886 -2.75 34.33 33.98
C ARG A 886 -3.81 35.26 34.59
N ARG A 887 -3.60 35.71 35.82
CA ARG A 887 -4.55 36.62 36.52
C ARG A 887 -4.51 38.06 35.98
#